data_AF-A0A1F2WYU2-F1
#
_entry.id   AF-A0A1F2WYU2-F1
#
_cell.length_a   1.000
_cell.length_b   1.000
_cell.length_c   1.000
_cell.angle_alpha   90.00
_cell.angle_beta   90.00
_cell.angle_gamma   90.00
#
_symmetry.space_group_name_H-M   'P 1'
#
loop_
_entity.id
_entity.type
_entity.pdbx_description
1 polymer ?
#
loop_
_entity_poly.entity_id
_entity_poly.type
_entity_poly.pdbx_seq_one_letter_code
_entity_poly.pdbx_strand_id
1 'polypeptide(L)'
;MLAVFAGFGVWVAVSTLWADSATRVWLETGRIFVYLGFFTLAAVYLTHASARRIFRYLVMGAALFILAACVWKLWSAGDVASLFFANRLSYPVSYPNNAAALFLIGFWPLIWLAAGSDERAPVRGVALGLATGLLGLAIMTQSRGAVWSLAITALAMFAISPVRLRTLLYLVVPGVLMVYEFPNLNRYWEEGPLAVGGALGARTLVVASLTAAFIGMILALLERWVKVSRRMKAIFGSVVLVGIVAGLVYGSIVATADVGGPLKWLSRTWTQFTQQPVGGATEPAVGPSSGSRLITVGSNGRVDIWRVAWEEFKAEPVTGVGADNFVFRYDQLRSSEIAKPEHPHSLFLQVLAETGIIGGILFVGSLLLSLGGLLWPRIAAGWRRSRETWLKPDRPVSRRICHPRWGADPRAYGWEIALLVALLYWLIHGSVEWLWQMAGVTVPAFLMLAAVLAEVDTRAETMWPRLAARLRLPLPDRKVESHLQPPGILSLGFRLVLIVLFLVVIATAGLPYLAIQYEESALALAKTDALGAVERAGSAHWLQVASPSPYLTQATIYENAANAAALSDRPDRHGAVLDDLALAIAACDQAVALEPADWSVRYRAGVAVLNFLLASEYAGGQAVDIDISSAQARIPGLADWSALAASGDDMAAPGASTGSLAADEDAQATARYYRGLGREQLAGATLDRLNAAKDRNPLATQTGEAARLVERILNP
;
A
#
# COMPACT_ATOMS: atom_id res chain seq x y z
N MET A 1 -20.18 -11.13 -6.86
CA MET A 1 -18.90 -10.42 -6.65
C MET A 1 -19.07 -9.30 -5.63
N LEU A 2 -19.81 -8.22 -5.94
CA LEU A 2 -20.01 -7.09 -5.02
C LEU A 2 -20.44 -7.51 -3.60
N ALA A 3 -21.44 -8.38 -3.48
CA ALA A 3 -21.88 -8.89 -2.18
C ALA A 3 -20.78 -9.67 -1.42
N VAL A 4 -19.92 -10.40 -2.13
CA VAL A 4 -18.82 -11.16 -1.52
C VAL A 4 -17.71 -10.20 -1.07
N PHE A 5 -17.41 -9.16 -1.85
CA PHE A 5 -16.42 -8.15 -1.48
C PHE A 5 -16.93 -7.24 -0.34
N ALA A 6 -18.22 -6.91 -0.32
CA ALA A 6 -18.85 -6.26 0.83
C ALA A 6 -18.82 -7.16 2.07
N GLY A 7 -19.06 -8.46 1.90
CA GLY A 7 -18.89 -9.45 2.97
C GLY A 7 -17.47 -9.49 3.52
N PHE A 8 -16.45 -9.37 2.66
CA PHE A 8 -15.06 -9.21 3.10
C PHE A 8 -14.85 -7.94 3.93
N GLY A 9 -15.39 -6.79 3.49
CA GLY A 9 -15.32 -5.54 4.27
C GLY A 9 -16.03 -5.62 5.63
N VAL A 10 -17.18 -6.30 5.70
CA VAL A 10 -17.88 -6.56 6.97
C VAL A 10 -17.06 -7.49 7.86
N TRP A 11 -16.46 -8.54 7.30
CA TRP A 11 -15.59 -9.45 8.06
C TRP A 11 -14.39 -8.73 8.65
N VAL A 12 -13.77 -7.83 7.88
CA VAL A 12 -12.71 -6.95 8.37
C VAL A 12 -13.21 -6.06 9.51
N ALA A 13 -14.36 -5.41 9.37
CA ALA A 13 -14.93 -4.60 10.45
C ALA A 13 -15.24 -5.40 11.73
N VAL A 14 -15.73 -6.64 11.57
CA VAL A 14 -16.02 -7.55 12.68
C VAL A 14 -14.74 -8.00 13.40
N SER A 15 -13.59 -7.97 12.72
CA SER A 15 -12.30 -8.33 13.34
C SER A 15 -11.86 -7.41 14.47
N THR A 16 -12.45 -6.22 14.60
CA THR A 16 -12.31 -5.33 15.76
C THR A 16 -12.61 -6.02 17.10
N LEU A 17 -13.44 -7.07 17.10
CA LEU A 17 -13.83 -7.78 18.32
C LEU A 17 -12.70 -8.61 18.95
N TRP A 18 -11.66 -8.97 18.18
CA TRP A 18 -10.53 -9.76 18.67
C TRP A 18 -9.17 -9.18 18.30
N ALA A 19 -9.12 -8.10 17.53
CA ALA A 19 -7.87 -7.46 17.13
C ALA A 19 -7.17 -6.79 18.31
N ASP A 20 -5.84 -6.83 18.29
CA ASP A 20 -4.98 -6.17 19.27
C ASP A 20 -5.09 -4.63 19.24
N SER A 21 -5.36 -4.05 18.06
CA SER A 21 -5.67 -2.65 17.82
C SER A 21 -6.94 -2.51 16.98
N ALA A 22 -8.02 -2.10 17.65
CA ALA A 22 -9.28 -1.74 17.02
C ALA A 22 -9.16 -0.55 16.05
N THR A 23 -8.26 0.41 16.35
CA THR A 23 -8.05 1.60 15.51
C THR A 23 -7.52 1.23 14.13
N ARG A 24 -6.54 0.32 14.07
CA ARG A 24 -6.00 -0.20 12.81
C ARG A 24 -7.07 -0.90 11.98
N VAL A 25 -7.92 -1.71 12.60
CA VAL A 25 -9.06 -2.36 11.92
C VAL A 25 -10.03 -1.33 11.35
N TRP A 26 -10.35 -0.26 12.09
CA TRP A 26 -11.25 0.79 11.61
C TRP A 26 -10.70 1.54 10.39
N LEU A 27 -9.41 1.85 10.38
CA LEU A 27 -8.75 2.48 9.24
C LEU A 27 -8.77 1.56 8.01
N GLU A 28 -8.47 0.28 8.19
CA GLU A 28 -8.51 -0.69 7.09
C GLU A 28 -9.94 -0.94 6.58
N THR A 29 -10.91 -0.99 7.49
CA THR A 29 -12.34 -1.03 7.15
C THR A 29 -12.69 0.15 6.25
N GLY A 30 -12.28 1.36 6.62
CA GLY A 30 -12.52 2.55 5.80
C GLY A 30 -11.87 2.47 4.43
N ARG A 31 -10.64 1.97 4.34
CA ARG A 31 -9.96 1.75 3.06
C ARG A 31 -10.74 0.81 2.15
N ILE A 32 -11.23 -0.32 2.67
CA ILE A 32 -12.02 -1.30 1.92
C ILE A 32 -13.33 -0.69 1.42
N PHE A 33 -14.05 0.05 2.27
CA PHE A 33 -15.32 0.65 1.88
C PHE A 33 -15.15 1.83 0.92
N VAL A 34 -14.04 2.57 0.99
CA VAL A 34 -13.64 3.53 -0.06
C VAL A 34 -13.42 2.81 -1.39
N TYR A 35 -12.66 1.71 -1.41
CA TYR A 35 -12.44 0.92 -2.63
C TYR A 35 -13.73 0.33 -3.18
N LEU A 36 -14.59 -0.22 -2.33
CA LEU A 36 -15.92 -0.73 -2.69
C LEU A 36 -16.82 0.39 -3.24
N GLY A 37 -16.78 1.59 -2.65
CA GLY A 37 -17.52 2.76 -3.11
C GLY A 37 -17.10 3.21 -4.51
N PHE A 38 -15.79 3.44 -4.72
CA PHE A 38 -15.24 3.78 -6.03
C PHE A 38 -15.55 2.71 -7.08
N PHE A 39 -15.36 1.45 -6.73
CA PHE A 39 -15.64 0.32 -7.61
C PHE A 39 -17.13 0.26 -7.99
N THR A 40 -18.04 0.40 -7.02
CA THR A 40 -19.49 0.35 -7.24
C THR A 40 -19.94 1.51 -8.13
N LEU A 41 -19.48 2.73 -7.83
CA LEU A 41 -19.80 3.92 -8.63
C LEU A 41 -19.31 3.76 -10.08
N ALA A 42 -18.07 3.30 -10.25
CA ALA A 42 -17.49 3.06 -11.57
C ALA A 42 -18.23 1.94 -12.32
N ALA A 43 -18.53 0.82 -11.66
CA ALA A 43 -19.21 -0.32 -12.27
C ALA A 43 -20.59 0.08 -12.80
N VAL A 44 -21.32 0.92 -12.07
CA VAL A 44 -22.63 1.40 -12.52
C VAL A 44 -22.50 2.46 -13.61
N TYR A 45 -21.61 3.45 -13.45
CA TYR A 45 -21.42 4.49 -14.47
C TYR A 45 -20.97 3.92 -15.82
N LEU A 46 -20.11 2.90 -15.81
CA LEU A 46 -19.56 2.26 -17.00
C LEU A 46 -20.54 1.31 -17.70
N THR A 47 -21.75 1.11 -17.18
CA THR A 47 -22.82 0.41 -17.93
C THR A 47 -23.24 1.18 -19.19
N HIS A 48 -23.06 2.51 -19.20
CA HIS A 48 -23.33 3.36 -20.36
C HIS A 48 -22.21 3.28 -21.42
N ALA A 49 -22.58 3.08 -22.68
CA ALA A 49 -21.61 2.93 -23.77
C ALA A 49 -20.73 4.17 -24.02
N SER A 50 -21.27 5.38 -23.82
CA SER A 50 -20.52 6.63 -23.89
C SER A 50 -19.46 6.72 -22.79
N ALA A 51 -19.82 6.35 -21.55
CA ALA A 51 -18.92 6.32 -20.41
C ALA A 51 -17.73 5.36 -20.65
N ARG A 52 -17.97 4.17 -21.22
CA ARG A 52 -16.88 3.23 -21.57
C ARG A 52 -15.94 3.77 -22.63
N ARG A 53 -16.46 4.52 -23.60
CA ARG A 53 -15.62 5.18 -24.60
C ARG A 53 -14.77 6.28 -23.96
N ILE A 54 -15.36 7.12 -23.11
CA ILE A 54 -14.65 8.16 -22.35
C ILE A 54 -13.57 7.54 -21.47
N PHE A 55 -13.85 6.40 -20.83
CA PHE A 55 -12.90 5.71 -19.95
C PHE A 55 -11.57 5.37 -20.65
N ARG A 56 -11.58 4.99 -21.94
CA ARG A 56 -10.35 4.77 -22.72
C ARG A 56 -9.46 6.01 -22.75
N TYR A 57 -10.07 7.17 -22.99
CA TYR A 57 -9.37 8.44 -23.04
C TYR A 57 -9.01 8.97 -21.65
N LEU A 58 -9.78 8.61 -20.61
CA LEU A 58 -9.43 8.88 -19.22
C LEU A 58 -8.16 8.13 -18.82
N VAL A 59 -8.01 6.85 -19.21
CA VAL A 59 -6.77 6.08 -18.99
C VAL A 59 -5.58 6.77 -19.68
N MET A 60 -5.74 7.22 -20.93
CA MET A 60 -4.70 7.99 -21.61
C MET A 60 -4.41 9.34 -20.93
N GLY A 61 -5.44 10.05 -20.48
CA GLY A 61 -5.30 11.33 -19.78
C GLY A 61 -4.57 11.18 -18.44
N ALA A 62 -4.90 10.15 -17.66
CA ALA A 62 -4.21 9.83 -16.42
C ALA A 62 -2.74 9.46 -16.65
N ALA A 63 -2.46 8.64 -17.67
CA ALA A 63 -1.10 8.29 -18.08
C ALA A 63 -0.29 9.53 -18.49
N LEU A 64 -0.89 10.42 -19.28
CA LEU A 64 -0.29 11.70 -19.66
C LEU A 64 -0.01 12.58 -18.44
N PHE A 65 -0.98 12.71 -17.53
CA PHE A 65 -0.83 13.51 -16.31
C PHE A 65 0.32 12.98 -15.43
N ILE A 66 0.38 11.67 -15.20
CA ILE A 66 1.45 11.04 -14.41
C ILE A 66 2.82 11.29 -15.06
N LEU A 67 2.96 11.02 -16.36
CA LEU A 67 4.20 11.22 -17.09
C LEU A 67 4.62 12.69 -17.07
N ALA A 68 3.71 13.61 -17.38
CA ALA A 68 3.96 15.04 -17.39
C ALA A 68 4.35 15.57 -16.00
N ALA A 69 3.66 15.13 -14.94
CA ALA A 69 3.97 15.52 -13.57
C ALA A 69 5.37 15.04 -13.14
N CYS A 70 5.75 13.81 -13.49
CA CYS A 70 7.09 13.29 -13.20
C CYS A 70 8.17 14.03 -13.99
N VAL A 71 7.96 14.25 -15.30
CA VAL A 71 8.89 15.01 -16.16
C VAL A 71 9.04 16.44 -15.65
N TRP A 72 7.93 17.10 -15.29
CA TRP A 72 7.94 18.44 -14.71
C TRP A 72 8.73 18.48 -13.42
N LYS A 73 8.48 17.56 -12.48
CA LYS A 73 9.21 17.49 -11.21
C LYS A 73 10.69 17.21 -11.41
N LEU A 74 11.06 16.34 -12.33
CA LEU A 74 12.47 16.12 -12.69
C LEU A 74 13.10 17.41 -13.25
N TRP A 75 12.37 18.23 -13.99
CA TRP A 75 12.90 19.48 -14.54
C TRP A 75 12.96 20.62 -13.51
N SER A 76 11.98 20.70 -12.60
CA SER A 76 11.72 21.88 -11.79
C SER A 76 12.09 21.74 -10.31
N ALA A 77 12.37 20.53 -9.82
CA ALA A 77 12.70 20.34 -8.40
C ALA A 77 14.06 20.98 -8.08
N GLY A 78 14.08 21.84 -7.06
CA GLY A 78 15.33 22.42 -6.53
C GLY A 78 16.25 21.36 -5.90
N ASP A 79 15.64 20.36 -5.26
CA ASP A 79 16.33 19.14 -4.81
C ASP A 79 15.71 17.92 -5.50
N VAL A 80 16.41 17.38 -6.50
CA VAL A 80 15.95 16.21 -7.24
C VAL A 80 16.03 14.92 -6.41
N ALA A 81 16.90 14.87 -5.40
CA ALA A 81 17.04 13.68 -4.54
C ALA A 81 15.76 13.42 -3.74
N SER A 82 15.01 14.46 -3.40
CA SER A 82 13.69 14.34 -2.75
C SER A 82 12.65 13.50 -3.53
N LEU A 83 12.86 13.30 -4.84
CA LEU A 83 11.98 12.46 -5.68
C LEU A 83 12.33 10.97 -5.61
N PHE A 84 13.47 10.63 -5.00
CA PHE A 84 14.04 9.29 -4.96
C PHE A 84 14.16 8.80 -3.51
N PHE A 85 13.95 7.50 -3.31
CA PHE A 85 14.22 6.80 -2.07
C PHE A 85 15.34 5.78 -2.34
N ALA A 86 16.50 5.94 -1.69
CA ALA A 86 17.69 5.10 -1.93
C ALA A 86 18.07 5.00 -3.43
N ASN A 87 18.23 6.14 -4.12
CA ASN A 87 18.52 6.23 -5.57
C ASN A 87 17.45 5.64 -6.50
N ARG A 88 16.25 5.36 -5.98
CA ARG A 88 15.13 4.78 -6.75
C ARG A 88 13.97 5.75 -6.80
N LEU A 89 13.47 6.04 -7.99
CA LEU A 89 12.35 6.98 -8.16
C LEU A 89 11.14 6.49 -7.36
N SER A 90 10.66 7.33 -6.43
CA SER A 90 9.54 7.02 -5.52
C SER A 90 8.34 7.95 -5.71
N TYR A 91 8.56 9.14 -6.30
CA TYR A 91 7.49 10.05 -6.70
C TYR A 91 6.57 9.42 -7.77
N PRO A 92 5.24 9.62 -7.73
CA PRO A 92 4.48 10.48 -6.80
C PRO A 92 3.95 9.76 -5.55
N VAL A 93 4.23 8.47 -5.36
CA VAL A 93 3.58 7.64 -4.32
C VAL A 93 4.52 7.22 -3.19
N SER A 94 5.59 7.99 -2.98
CA SER A 94 6.62 7.87 -1.92
C SER A 94 7.34 6.53 -1.74
N TYR A 95 6.95 5.47 -2.46
CA TYR A 95 7.57 4.15 -2.41
C TYR A 95 7.89 3.62 -3.83
N PRO A 96 9.15 3.27 -4.15
CA PRO A 96 9.55 2.94 -5.52
C PRO A 96 8.78 1.78 -6.18
N ASN A 97 8.48 0.70 -5.44
CA ASN A 97 7.78 -0.43 -6.03
C ASN A 97 6.31 -0.10 -6.35
N ASN A 98 5.69 0.76 -5.53
CA ASN A 98 4.32 1.23 -5.73
C ASN A 98 4.27 2.23 -6.89
N ALA A 99 5.30 3.08 -7.04
CA ALA A 99 5.45 3.97 -8.19
C ALA A 99 5.55 3.17 -9.50
N ALA A 100 6.36 2.10 -9.51
CA ALA A 100 6.47 1.20 -10.66
C ALA A 100 5.14 0.52 -11.00
N ALA A 101 4.36 0.13 -9.98
CA ALA A 101 3.02 -0.41 -10.17
C ALA A 101 2.09 0.62 -10.83
N LEU A 102 2.10 1.87 -10.35
CA LEU A 102 1.31 2.98 -10.92
C LEU A 102 1.68 3.26 -12.39
N PHE A 103 2.97 3.28 -12.72
CA PHE A 103 3.42 3.57 -14.09
C PHE A 103 3.03 2.47 -15.08
N LEU A 104 3.07 1.20 -14.66
CA LEU A 104 2.88 0.07 -15.56
C LEU A 104 1.46 -0.53 -15.55
N ILE A 105 0.59 -0.16 -14.61
CA ILE A 105 -0.79 -0.67 -14.61
C ILE A 105 -1.54 -0.30 -15.90
N GLY A 106 -1.26 0.88 -16.47
CA GLY A 106 -1.82 1.33 -17.74
C GLY A 106 -1.13 0.77 -18.99
N PHE A 107 -0.03 0.01 -18.86
CA PHE A 107 0.83 -0.36 -19.98
C PHE A 107 0.07 -1.16 -21.06
N TRP A 108 -0.58 -2.27 -20.69
CA TRP A 108 -1.29 -3.11 -21.64
C TRP A 108 -2.50 -2.43 -22.30
N PRO A 109 -3.35 -1.68 -21.56
CA PRO A 109 -4.38 -0.82 -22.15
C PRO A 109 -3.83 0.19 -23.18
N LEU A 110 -2.71 0.86 -22.88
CA LEU A 110 -2.08 1.83 -23.79
C LEU A 110 -1.50 1.15 -25.04
N ILE A 111 -0.81 0.02 -24.88
CA ILE A 111 -0.31 -0.78 -26.02
C ILE A 111 -1.47 -1.26 -26.89
N TRP A 112 -2.60 -1.65 -26.29
CA TRP A 112 -3.80 -2.02 -27.05
C TRP A 112 -4.37 -0.82 -27.83
N LEU A 113 -4.46 0.37 -27.22
CA LEU A 113 -4.93 1.58 -27.90
C LEU A 113 -4.01 1.96 -29.08
N ALA A 114 -2.70 1.80 -28.91
CA ALA A 114 -1.73 1.98 -29.99
C ALA A 114 -1.92 0.95 -31.12
N ALA A 115 -2.12 -0.32 -30.75
CA ALA A 115 -2.34 -1.43 -31.67
C ALA A 115 -3.79 -1.56 -32.18
N GLY A 116 -4.73 -0.70 -31.78
CA GLY A 116 -6.15 -0.77 -32.16
C GLY A 116 -6.40 -0.34 -33.60
N SER A 117 -7.35 -0.95 -34.34
CA SER A 117 -7.67 -0.53 -35.73
C SER A 117 -8.67 0.60 -35.78
N ASP A 118 -9.36 0.82 -34.67
CA ASP A 118 -10.58 1.61 -34.64
C ASP A 118 -10.28 3.06 -34.21
N GLU A 119 -9.07 3.31 -33.70
CA GLU A 119 -8.61 4.63 -33.26
C GLU A 119 -7.85 5.37 -34.39
N ARG A 120 -7.88 6.71 -34.31
CA ARG A 120 -7.17 7.58 -35.27
C ARG A 120 -5.65 7.52 -35.05
N ALA A 121 -4.88 7.73 -36.12
CA ALA A 121 -3.41 7.63 -36.06
C ALA A 121 -2.75 8.49 -34.96
N PRO A 122 -3.18 9.74 -34.69
CA PRO A 122 -2.61 10.53 -33.59
C PRO A 122 -2.86 9.91 -32.21
N VAL A 123 -4.07 9.41 -31.95
CA VAL A 123 -4.41 8.75 -30.67
C VAL A 123 -3.53 7.52 -30.46
N ARG A 124 -3.33 6.74 -31.52
CA ARG A 124 -2.49 5.53 -31.49
C ARG A 124 -1.02 5.87 -31.24
N GLY A 125 -0.53 6.93 -31.86
CA GLY A 125 0.81 7.47 -31.59
C GLY A 125 0.95 7.89 -30.13
N VAL A 126 0.08 8.79 -29.65
CA VAL A 126 0.10 9.27 -28.26
C VAL A 126 0.06 8.11 -27.27
N ALA A 127 -0.80 7.12 -27.47
CA ALA A 127 -0.86 5.94 -26.59
C ALA A 127 0.47 5.18 -26.54
N LEU A 128 1.17 5.02 -27.67
CA LEU A 128 2.48 4.36 -27.72
C LEU A 128 3.56 5.19 -27.04
N GLY A 129 3.53 6.50 -27.22
CA GLY A 129 4.43 7.44 -26.54
C GLY A 129 4.28 7.39 -25.03
N LEU A 130 3.04 7.43 -24.54
CA LEU A 130 2.74 7.32 -23.12
C LEU A 130 3.19 5.97 -22.53
N ALA A 131 2.93 4.86 -23.23
CA ALA A 131 3.39 3.54 -22.78
C ALA A 131 4.92 3.48 -22.68
N THR A 132 5.63 4.12 -23.60
CA THR A 132 7.10 4.16 -23.64
C THR A 132 7.66 5.03 -22.50
N GLY A 133 7.16 6.25 -22.33
CA GLY A 133 7.63 7.13 -21.25
C GLY A 133 7.34 6.58 -19.86
N LEU A 134 6.17 5.96 -19.65
CA LEU A 134 5.85 5.30 -18.38
C LEU A 134 6.73 4.07 -18.13
N LEU A 135 7.12 3.34 -19.18
CA LEU A 135 8.10 2.26 -19.07
C LEU A 135 9.48 2.81 -18.66
N GLY A 136 9.92 3.93 -19.24
CA GLY A 136 11.12 4.63 -18.82
C GLY A 136 11.09 5.05 -17.34
N LEU A 137 9.99 5.65 -16.87
CA LEU A 137 9.81 5.98 -15.45
C LEU A 137 9.90 4.73 -14.56
N ALA A 138 9.35 3.59 -15.00
CA ALA A 138 9.45 2.33 -14.27
C ALA A 138 10.90 1.83 -14.13
N ILE A 139 11.79 2.08 -15.10
CA ILE A 139 13.21 1.76 -14.98
C ILE A 139 13.87 2.54 -13.82
N MET A 140 13.55 3.82 -13.67
CA MET A 140 14.11 4.67 -12.62
C MET A 140 13.72 4.19 -11.19
N THR A 141 12.64 3.43 -11.05
CA THR A 141 12.22 2.85 -9.76
C THR A 141 13.07 1.64 -9.33
N GLN A 142 13.81 1.04 -10.28
CA GLN A 142 14.56 -0.20 -10.09
C GLN A 142 13.72 -1.32 -9.41
N SER A 143 12.41 -1.39 -9.69
CA SER A 143 11.51 -2.39 -9.11
C SER A 143 11.59 -3.73 -9.85
N ARG A 144 12.19 -4.74 -9.20
CA ARG A 144 12.20 -6.12 -9.69
C ARG A 144 10.79 -6.72 -9.79
N GLY A 145 9.94 -6.43 -8.80
CA GLY A 145 8.55 -6.89 -8.77
C GLY A 145 7.77 -6.43 -10.00
N ALA A 146 8.00 -5.17 -10.41
CA ALA A 146 7.39 -4.60 -11.61
C ALA A 146 7.85 -5.30 -12.89
N VAL A 147 9.16 -5.55 -13.05
CA VAL A 147 9.73 -6.22 -14.23
C VAL A 147 9.20 -7.64 -14.36
N TRP A 148 9.22 -8.43 -13.28
CA TRP A 148 8.69 -9.80 -13.31
C TRP A 148 7.19 -9.83 -13.56
N SER A 149 6.43 -8.92 -12.95
CA SER A 149 4.99 -8.81 -13.18
C SER A 149 4.67 -8.44 -14.64
N LEU A 150 5.44 -7.51 -15.23
CA LEU A 150 5.29 -7.14 -16.64
C LEU A 150 5.64 -8.31 -17.57
N ALA A 151 6.70 -9.07 -17.28
CA ALA A 151 7.10 -10.25 -18.04
C ALA A 151 6.02 -11.36 -18.00
N ILE A 152 5.52 -11.69 -16.81
CA ILE A 152 4.46 -12.71 -16.64
C ILE A 152 3.17 -12.25 -17.35
N THR A 153 2.82 -10.97 -17.22
CA THR A 153 1.63 -10.43 -17.91
C THR A 153 1.80 -10.30 -19.41
N ALA A 154 3.03 -10.15 -19.93
CA ALA A 154 3.29 -10.27 -21.36
C ALA A 154 2.92 -11.67 -21.86
N LEU A 155 3.32 -12.72 -21.15
CA LEU A 155 2.93 -14.10 -21.48
C LEU A 155 1.40 -14.26 -21.48
N ALA A 156 0.72 -13.72 -20.46
CA ALA A 156 -0.75 -13.74 -20.39
C ALA A 156 -1.40 -12.96 -21.56
N MET A 157 -0.87 -11.79 -21.92
CA MET A 157 -1.35 -10.99 -23.05
C MET A 157 -1.24 -11.77 -24.35
N PHE A 158 -0.10 -12.42 -24.62
CA PHE A 158 0.08 -13.19 -25.85
C PHE A 158 -0.71 -14.51 -25.87
N ALA A 159 -0.96 -15.11 -24.71
CA ALA A 159 -1.76 -16.33 -24.58
C ALA A 159 -3.26 -16.07 -24.81
N ILE A 160 -3.79 -14.95 -24.30
CA ILE A 160 -5.24 -14.68 -24.27
C ILE A 160 -5.67 -13.72 -25.41
N SER A 161 -4.80 -12.79 -25.85
CA SER A 161 -5.17 -11.74 -26.80
C SER A 161 -5.37 -12.26 -28.24
N PRO A 162 -6.48 -11.90 -28.91
CA PRO A 162 -6.71 -12.21 -30.32
C PRO A 162 -5.82 -11.37 -31.26
N VAL A 163 -5.16 -10.31 -30.78
CA VAL A 163 -4.35 -9.37 -31.58
C VAL A 163 -2.84 -9.49 -31.38
N ARG A 164 -2.37 -10.63 -30.84
CA ARG A 164 -0.97 -10.91 -30.52
C ARG A 164 0.06 -10.38 -31.52
N LEU A 165 -0.12 -10.60 -32.82
CA LEU A 165 0.88 -10.18 -33.82
C LEU A 165 0.98 -8.65 -33.97
N ARG A 166 -0.16 -7.96 -33.86
CA ARG A 166 -0.21 -6.51 -33.94
C ARG A 166 0.28 -5.87 -32.65
N THR A 167 -0.12 -6.42 -31.51
CA THR A 167 0.42 -6.05 -30.20
C THR A 167 1.94 -6.19 -30.19
N LEU A 168 2.48 -7.27 -30.75
CA LEU A 168 3.93 -7.45 -30.85
C LEU A 168 4.60 -6.37 -31.69
N LEU A 169 4.07 -6.07 -32.89
CA LEU A 169 4.63 -5.02 -33.76
C LEU A 169 4.74 -3.68 -33.03
N TYR A 170 3.71 -3.32 -32.27
CA TYR A 170 3.71 -2.09 -31.48
C TYR A 170 4.63 -2.17 -30.24
N LEU A 171 4.79 -3.36 -29.63
CA LEU A 171 5.67 -3.59 -28.49
C LEU A 171 7.16 -3.51 -28.85
N VAL A 172 7.53 -3.77 -30.11
CA VAL A 172 8.92 -3.62 -30.58
C VAL A 172 9.41 -2.19 -30.41
N VAL A 173 8.55 -1.18 -30.56
CA VAL A 173 8.94 0.24 -30.48
C VAL A 173 9.48 0.61 -29.08
N PRO A 174 8.73 0.45 -27.97
CA PRO A 174 9.28 0.69 -26.64
C PRO A 174 10.46 -0.25 -26.34
N GLY A 175 10.44 -1.50 -26.81
CA GLY A 175 11.54 -2.44 -26.63
C GLY A 175 12.86 -1.98 -27.28
N VAL A 176 12.81 -1.40 -28.47
CA VAL A 176 14.00 -0.82 -29.15
C VAL A 176 14.43 0.47 -28.47
N LEU A 177 13.48 1.32 -28.07
CA LEU A 177 13.81 2.57 -27.38
C LEU A 177 14.43 2.34 -26.00
N MET A 178 14.25 1.18 -25.38
CA MET A 178 15.01 0.80 -24.18
C MET A 178 16.53 0.80 -24.41
N VAL A 179 17.03 0.59 -25.63
CA VAL A 179 18.48 0.70 -25.93
C VAL A 179 18.99 2.12 -25.65
N TYR A 180 18.13 3.12 -25.85
CA TYR A 180 18.41 4.52 -25.54
C TYR A 180 18.04 4.88 -24.09
N GLU A 181 16.86 4.49 -23.61
CA GLU A 181 16.36 4.89 -22.29
C GLU A 181 17.14 4.22 -21.16
N PHE A 182 17.42 2.92 -21.26
CA PHE A 182 17.98 2.17 -20.15
C PHE A 182 19.34 2.70 -19.66
N PRO A 183 20.36 2.93 -20.52
CA PRO A 183 21.64 3.45 -20.04
C PRO A 183 21.51 4.83 -19.40
N ASN A 184 20.68 5.72 -19.95
CA ASN A 184 20.52 7.07 -19.43
C ASN A 184 19.77 7.09 -18.09
N LEU A 185 18.74 6.26 -17.93
CA LEU A 185 17.91 6.22 -16.73
C LEU A 185 18.51 5.34 -15.62
N ASN A 186 19.33 4.33 -15.97
CA ASN A 186 20.02 3.49 -14.98
C ASN A 186 21.14 4.23 -14.25
N ARG A 187 21.68 5.32 -14.80
CA ARG A 187 22.65 6.19 -14.10
C ARG A 187 22.14 6.74 -12.78
N TYR A 188 20.82 6.97 -12.64
CA TYR A 188 20.25 7.41 -11.36
C TYR A 188 20.48 6.40 -10.23
N TRP A 189 20.53 5.11 -10.56
CA TRP A 189 20.86 4.04 -9.62
C TRP A 189 22.37 3.98 -9.34
N GLU A 190 23.19 4.03 -10.40
CA GLU A 190 24.64 3.82 -10.34
C GLU A 190 25.39 5.03 -9.76
N GLU A 191 25.02 6.24 -10.16
CA GLU A 191 25.70 7.49 -9.81
C GLU A 191 24.94 8.31 -8.75
N GLY A 192 23.64 8.07 -8.60
CA GLY A 192 22.76 8.81 -7.70
C GLY A 192 22.12 10.06 -8.33
N PRO A 193 20.92 10.45 -7.86
CA PRO A 193 20.13 11.53 -8.48
C PRO A 193 20.78 12.91 -8.43
N LEU A 194 21.57 13.19 -7.38
CA LEU A 194 22.31 14.45 -7.26
C LEU A 194 23.40 14.61 -8.32
N ALA A 195 24.11 13.51 -8.63
CA ALA A 195 25.19 13.52 -9.62
C ALA A 195 24.65 13.62 -11.05
N VAL A 196 23.55 12.91 -11.34
CA VAL A 196 22.94 12.88 -12.67
C VAL A 196 22.16 14.16 -12.98
N GLY A 197 21.53 14.76 -11.96
CA GLY A 197 20.62 15.89 -12.10
C GLY A 197 19.29 15.50 -12.76
N GLY A 198 18.28 16.36 -12.69
CA GLY A 198 16.94 16.04 -13.18
C GLY A 198 16.72 16.18 -14.69
N ALA A 199 17.47 17.07 -15.34
CA ALA A 199 17.28 17.40 -16.75
C ALA A 199 17.56 16.21 -17.69
N LEU A 200 18.53 15.35 -17.37
CA LEU A 200 18.85 14.18 -18.21
C LEU A 200 17.68 13.20 -18.29
N GLY A 201 17.13 12.79 -17.13
CA GLY A 201 16.00 11.89 -17.05
C GLY A 201 14.77 12.48 -17.75
N ALA A 202 14.45 13.75 -17.48
CA ALA A 202 13.33 14.42 -18.14
C ALA A 202 13.47 14.48 -19.67
N ARG A 203 14.66 14.83 -20.19
CA ARG A 203 14.94 14.84 -21.65
C ARG A 203 14.81 13.45 -22.24
N THR A 204 15.39 12.45 -21.59
CA THR A 204 15.36 11.05 -22.05
C THR A 204 13.91 10.57 -22.21
N LEU A 205 13.09 10.77 -21.18
CA LEU A 205 11.68 10.38 -21.18
C LEU A 205 10.88 11.11 -22.27
N VAL A 206 11.07 12.42 -22.42
CA VAL A 206 10.36 13.22 -23.45
C VAL A 206 10.76 12.78 -24.85
N VAL A 207 12.06 12.64 -25.12
CA VAL A 207 12.57 12.22 -26.44
C VAL A 207 12.07 10.83 -26.80
N ALA A 208 12.16 9.86 -25.89
CA ALA A 208 11.67 8.51 -26.14
C ALA A 208 10.15 8.48 -26.36
N SER A 209 9.38 9.20 -25.52
CA SER A 209 7.92 9.28 -25.64
C SER A 209 7.47 9.91 -26.95
N LEU A 210 8.07 11.04 -27.36
CA LEU A 210 7.74 11.71 -28.62
C LEU A 210 8.17 10.87 -29.84
N THR A 211 9.32 10.23 -29.76
CA THR A 211 9.82 9.33 -30.83
C THR A 211 8.90 8.13 -31.00
N ALA A 212 8.52 7.47 -29.91
CA ALA A 212 7.54 6.39 -29.91
C ALA A 212 6.19 6.85 -30.45
N ALA A 213 5.72 8.05 -30.06
CA ALA A 213 4.46 8.58 -30.55
C ALA A 213 4.48 8.82 -32.07
N PHE A 214 5.58 9.37 -32.59
CA PHE A 214 5.76 9.59 -34.00
C PHE A 214 5.83 8.27 -34.79
N ILE A 215 6.64 7.30 -34.32
CA ILE A 215 6.73 5.95 -34.92
C ILE A 215 5.35 5.28 -34.90
N GLY A 216 4.64 5.31 -33.78
CA GLY A 216 3.31 4.70 -33.65
C GLY A 216 2.28 5.32 -34.61
N MET A 217 2.35 6.63 -34.81
CA MET A 217 1.53 7.34 -35.80
C MET A 217 1.88 6.92 -37.23
N ILE A 218 3.16 6.82 -37.58
CA ILE A 218 3.61 6.33 -38.89
C ILE A 218 3.14 4.90 -39.13
N LEU A 219 3.35 3.99 -38.18
CA LEU A 219 2.89 2.60 -38.25
C LEU A 219 1.38 2.55 -38.49
N ALA A 220 0.61 3.39 -37.78
CA ALA A 220 -0.84 3.45 -37.92
C ALA A 220 -1.29 3.95 -39.31
N LEU A 221 -0.55 4.87 -39.93
CA LEU A 221 -0.81 5.34 -41.29
C LEU A 221 -0.41 4.30 -42.33
N LEU A 222 0.76 3.66 -42.19
CA LEU A 222 1.28 2.64 -43.10
C LEU A 222 0.41 1.37 -43.13
N GLU A 223 -0.19 0.98 -42.00
CA GLU A 223 -1.11 -0.16 -41.91
C GLU A 223 -2.30 -0.07 -42.88
N ARG A 224 -2.70 1.15 -43.30
CA ARG A 224 -3.78 1.34 -44.29
C ARG A 224 -3.41 0.85 -45.69
N TRP A 225 -2.11 0.77 -45.97
CA TRP A 225 -1.56 0.43 -47.29
C TRP A 225 -1.17 -1.05 -47.41
N VAL A 226 -0.99 -1.75 -46.28
CA VAL A 226 -0.50 -3.13 -46.25
C VAL A 226 -1.62 -4.13 -45.93
N LYS A 227 -2.11 -4.85 -46.94
CA LYS A 227 -3.10 -5.93 -46.75
C LYS A 227 -2.41 -7.27 -46.46
N VAL A 228 -2.33 -7.65 -45.19
CA VAL A 228 -1.73 -8.93 -44.78
C VAL A 228 -2.76 -10.08 -44.87
N SER A 229 -2.50 -11.06 -45.74
CA SER A 229 -3.35 -12.25 -45.91
C SER A 229 -3.37 -13.13 -44.65
N ARG A 230 -4.43 -13.96 -44.47
CA ARG A 230 -4.53 -14.86 -43.29
C ARG A 230 -3.37 -15.85 -43.20
N ARG A 231 -2.89 -16.35 -44.34
CA ARG A 231 -1.74 -17.25 -44.43
C ARG A 231 -0.45 -16.55 -43.96
N MET A 232 -0.23 -15.31 -44.41
CA MET A 232 0.93 -14.51 -43.99
C MET A 232 0.92 -14.24 -42.48
N LYS A 233 -0.25 -13.96 -41.89
CA LYS A 233 -0.39 -13.82 -40.43
C LYS A 233 -0.06 -15.10 -39.67
N ALA A 234 -0.42 -16.26 -40.21
CA ALA A 234 -0.13 -17.55 -39.60
C ALA A 234 1.36 -17.91 -39.69
N ILE A 235 1.98 -17.69 -40.86
CA ILE A 235 3.42 -17.93 -41.08
C ILE A 235 4.25 -17.00 -40.21
N PHE A 236 4.02 -15.68 -40.31
CA PHE A 236 4.76 -14.70 -39.54
C PHE A 236 4.55 -14.89 -38.03
N GLY A 237 3.32 -15.19 -37.60
CA GLY A 237 3.03 -15.54 -36.21
C GLY A 237 3.74 -16.81 -35.72
N SER A 238 3.91 -17.81 -36.58
CA SER A 238 4.64 -19.04 -36.24
C SER A 238 6.14 -18.81 -36.19
N VAL A 239 6.71 -18.08 -37.15
CA VAL A 239 8.14 -17.72 -37.17
C VAL A 239 8.50 -16.88 -35.95
N VAL A 240 7.71 -15.87 -35.64
CA VAL A 240 7.87 -15.05 -34.44
C VAL A 240 7.80 -15.90 -33.17
N LEU A 241 6.81 -16.79 -33.06
CA LEU A 241 6.67 -17.65 -31.89
C LEU A 241 7.89 -18.57 -31.72
N VAL A 242 8.33 -19.22 -32.81
CA VAL A 242 9.53 -20.06 -32.81
C VAL A 242 10.76 -19.23 -32.46
N GLY A 243 10.91 -18.02 -33.00
CA GLY A 243 12.01 -17.12 -32.69
C GLY A 243 12.04 -16.70 -31.22
N ILE A 244 10.88 -16.37 -30.64
CA ILE A 244 10.76 -16.05 -29.20
C ILE A 244 11.10 -17.28 -28.35
N VAL A 245 10.55 -18.45 -28.66
CA VAL A 245 10.82 -19.69 -27.91
C VAL A 245 12.30 -20.07 -28.01
N ALA A 246 12.86 -20.05 -29.22
CA ALA A 246 14.28 -20.33 -29.44
C ALA A 246 15.18 -19.31 -28.74
N GLY A 247 14.83 -18.02 -28.80
CA GLY A 247 15.54 -16.95 -28.10
C GLY A 247 15.48 -17.08 -26.58
N LEU A 248 14.33 -17.47 -26.01
CA LEU A 248 14.19 -17.74 -24.57
C LEU A 248 14.99 -18.96 -24.15
N VAL A 249 14.94 -20.05 -24.93
CA VAL A 249 15.73 -21.27 -24.66
C VAL A 249 17.22 -20.97 -24.74
N TYR A 250 17.68 -20.39 -25.86
CA TYR A 250 19.08 -20.00 -26.06
C TYR A 250 19.55 -19.01 -25.01
N GLY A 251 18.78 -17.94 -24.77
CA GLY A 251 19.07 -16.93 -23.76
C GLY A 251 19.16 -17.53 -22.36
N SER A 252 18.28 -18.47 -22.00
CA SER A 252 18.35 -19.17 -20.71
C SER A 252 19.61 -20.03 -20.58
N ILE A 253 20.04 -20.70 -21.66
CA ILE A 253 21.24 -21.52 -21.67
C ILE A 253 22.48 -20.62 -21.54
N VAL A 254 22.58 -19.56 -22.34
CA VAL A 254 23.72 -18.62 -22.31
C VAL A 254 23.80 -17.92 -20.96
N ALA A 255 22.69 -17.37 -20.45
CA ALA A 255 22.67 -16.63 -19.19
C ALA A 255 22.96 -17.50 -17.96
N THR A 256 22.85 -18.84 -18.08
CA THR A 256 23.09 -19.78 -16.97
C THR A 256 24.29 -20.69 -17.20
N ALA A 257 25.03 -20.50 -18.31
CA ALA A 257 26.18 -21.32 -18.66
C ALA A 257 27.25 -21.29 -17.56
N ASP A 258 27.57 -20.09 -17.05
CA ASP A 258 28.56 -19.87 -15.98
C ASP A 258 28.14 -20.51 -14.63
N VAL A 259 26.87 -20.85 -14.50
CA VAL A 259 26.26 -21.38 -13.27
C VAL A 259 26.01 -22.89 -13.37
N GLY A 260 26.34 -23.50 -14.52
CA GLY A 260 26.18 -24.94 -14.78
C GLY A 260 24.79 -25.33 -15.26
N GLY A 261 24.07 -24.40 -15.92
CA GLY A 261 22.76 -24.62 -16.54
C GLY A 261 21.57 -24.15 -15.69
N PRO A 262 20.36 -24.16 -16.27
CA PRO A 262 19.19 -23.49 -15.71
C PRO A 262 18.69 -24.10 -14.40
N LEU A 263 18.82 -25.42 -14.21
CA LEU A 263 18.40 -26.10 -12.97
C LEU A 263 19.32 -25.75 -11.79
N LYS A 264 20.64 -25.71 -12.02
CA LYS A 264 21.60 -25.30 -10.99
C LYS A 264 21.49 -23.81 -10.68
N TRP A 265 21.27 -22.98 -11.69
CA TRP A 265 20.94 -21.58 -11.50
C TRP A 265 19.70 -21.44 -10.63
N LEU A 266 18.59 -22.13 -10.95
CA LEU A 266 17.35 -22.08 -10.16
C LEU A 266 17.58 -22.50 -8.70
N SER A 267 18.35 -23.56 -8.45
CA SER A 267 18.69 -24.01 -7.09
C SER A 267 19.54 -22.97 -6.33
N ARG A 268 20.55 -22.38 -6.97
CA ARG A 268 21.36 -21.31 -6.37
C ARG A 268 20.54 -20.05 -6.13
N THR A 269 19.70 -19.65 -7.08
CA THR A 269 18.78 -18.53 -6.99
C THR A 269 17.79 -18.73 -5.85
N TRP A 270 17.23 -19.93 -5.70
CA TRP A 270 16.36 -20.29 -4.58
C TRP A 270 17.09 -20.20 -3.24
N THR A 271 18.31 -20.73 -3.17
CA THR A 271 19.15 -20.66 -1.98
C THR A 271 19.49 -19.21 -1.63
N GLN A 272 19.89 -18.40 -2.60
CA GLN A 272 20.18 -16.96 -2.44
C GLN A 272 18.94 -16.17 -2.02
N PHE A 273 17.76 -16.52 -2.53
CA PHE A 273 16.50 -15.87 -2.17
C PHE A 273 16.09 -16.18 -0.73
N THR A 274 16.28 -17.43 -0.29
CA THR A 274 15.85 -17.95 1.03
C THR A 274 16.85 -17.74 2.16
N GLN A 275 18.16 -17.83 1.89
CA GLN A 275 19.23 -17.78 2.89
C GLN A 275 19.87 -16.40 3.06
N GLN A 276 19.19 -15.29 2.69
CA GLN A 276 19.74 -13.96 2.96
C GLN A 276 19.95 -13.79 4.48
N PRO A 277 21.18 -13.49 4.94
CA PRO A 277 21.46 -13.36 6.36
C PRO A 277 20.57 -12.27 6.96
N VAL A 278 19.86 -12.69 8.02
CA VAL A 278 19.14 -11.83 8.94
C VAL A 278 20.13 -10.78 9.45
N GLY A 279 19.93 -9.51 9.10
CA GLY A 279 20.84 -8.41 9.44
C GLY A 279 21.43 -7.65 8.25
N GLY A 280 21.16 -8.06 7.01
CA GLY A 280 21.61 -7.35 5.78
C GLY A 280 20.55 -6.47 5.12
N ALA A 281 19.73 -5.73 5.89
CA ALA A 281 18.69 -4.85 5.34
C ALA A 281 19.14 -3.38 5.19
N THR A 282 20.40 -3.06 5.45
CA THR A 282 21.02 -1.95 4.73
C THR A 282 21.22 -2.43 3.30
N GLU A 283 20.46 -1.86 2.36
CA GLU A 283 20.87 -1.92 0.95
C GLU A 283 22.35 -1.51 0.94
N PRO A 284 23.26 -2.36 0.41
CA PRO A 284 24.69 -2.06 0.47
C PRO A 284 24.90 -0.66 -0.07
N ALA A 285 25.64 0.17 0.67
CA ALA A 285 26.05 1.49 0.21
C ALA A 285 26.54 1.35 -1.24
N VAL A 286 25.91 2.11 -2.13
CA VAL A 286 26.13 2.05 -3.58
C VAL A 286 27.62 2.24 -3.85
N GLY A 287 28.32 1.13 -4.10
CA GLY A 287 29.67 1.15 -4.63
C GLY A 287 29.60 1.40 -6.14
N PRO A 288 30.55 2.16 -6.72
CA PRO A 288 30.57 2.55 -8.15
C PRO A 288 30.71 1.38 -9.16
N SER A 289 30.54 0.13 -8.72
CA SER A 289 30.63 -1.10 -9.54
C SER A 289 29.40 -2.00 -9.44
N SER A 290 28.31 -1.55 -8.80
CA SER A 290 27.07 -2.33 -8.71
C SER A 290 26.21 -2.08 -9.96
N GLY A 291 26.14 -3.04 -10.88
CA GLY A 291 25.24 -2.97 -12.05
C GLY A 291 23.75 -2.84 -11.68
N SER A 292 22.86 -2.93 -12.67
CA SER A 292 21.41 -2.74 -12.45
C SER A 292 20.81 -3.72 -11.42
N ARG A 293 20.02 -3.18 -10.49
CA ARG A 293 19.26 -3.97 -9.50
C ARG A 293 18.18 -4.85 -10.13
N LEU A 294 17.75 -4.55 -11.35
CA LEU A 294 16.66 -5.27 -12.03
C LEU A 294 17.01 -6.74 -12.33
N ILE A 295 18.30 -7.07 -12.45
CA ILE A 295 18.79 -8.41 -12.78
C ILE A 295 19.37 -9.17 -11.56
N THR A 296 19.43 -8.55 -10.38
CA THR A 296 19.94 -9.19 -9.16
C THR A 296 18.82 -9.92 -8.41
N VAL A 297 19.07 -11.16 -7.97
CA VAL A 297 18.07 -11.93 -7.21
C VAL A 297 18.29 -11.77 -5.70
N GLY A 298 17.23 -11.44 -4.97
CA GLY A 298 17.22 -11.34 -3.51
C GLY A 298 15.82 -11.04 -2.98
N SER A 299 15.55 -11.42 -1.74
CA SER A 299 14.25 -11.21 -1.10
C SER A 299 14.14 -9.83 -0.43
N ASN A 300 15.27 -9.17 -0.14
CA ASN A 300 15.36 -7.93 0.65
C ASN A 300 14.67 -8.09 2.02
N GLY A 301 14.92 -9.21 2.69
CA GLY A 301 14.31 -9.50 3.98
C GLY A 301 12.85 -9.99 3.93
N ARG A 302 12.20 -10.00 2.74
CA ARG A 302 10.80 -10.46 2.59
C ARG A 302 10.55 -11.88 3.09
N VAL A 303 11.54 -12.76 3.06
CA VAL A 303 11.40 -14.14 3.56
C VAL A 303 11.11 -14.14 5.07
N ASP A 304 11.74 -13.24 5.83
CA ASP A 304 11.46 -13.12 7.26
C ASP A 304 10.05 -12.58 7.51
N ILE A 305 9.65 -11.57 6.73
CA ILE A 305 8.30 -10.98 6.76
C ILE A 305 7.24 -12.05 6.47
N TRP A 306 7.42 -12.83 5.40
CA TRP A 306 6.49 -13.90 5.01
C TRP A 306 6.48 -15.06 6.00
N ARG A 307 7.63 -15.37 6.63
CA ARG A 307 7.72 -16.35 7.71
C ARG A 307 6.82 -15.92 8.87
N VAL A 308 6.95 -14.69 9.36
CA VAL A 308 6.12 -14.18 10.44
C VAL A 308 4.63 -14.20 10.06
N ALA A 309 4.26 -13.70 8.87
CA ALA A 309 2.86 -13.69 8.43
C ALA A 309 2.28 -15.12 8.34
N TRP A 310 3.09 -16.08 7.94
CA TRP A 310 2.70 -17.48 7.92
C TRP A 310 2.59 -18.10 9.33
N GLU A 311 3.49 -17.78 10.25
CA GLU A 311 3.40 -18.20 11.66
C GLU A 311 2.13 -17.61 12.32
N GLU A 312 1.80 -16.36 12.01
CA GLU A 312 0.59 -15.69 12.47
C GLU A 312 -0.68 -16.39 11.95
N PHE A 313 -0.74 -16.69 10.65
CA PHE A 313 -1.85 -17.46 10.09
C PHE A 313 -1.97 -18.86 10.72
N LYS A 314 -0.86 -19.53 11.02
CA LYS A 314 -0.90 -20.84 11.70
C LYS A 314 -1.41 -20.73 13.14
N ALA A 315 -1.13 -19.63 13.81
CA ALA A 315 -1.61 -19.38 15.17
C ALA A 315 -3.12 -19.12 15.19
N GLU A 316 -3.62 -18.27 14.27
CA GLU A 316 -5.04 -17.89 14.20
C GLU A 316 -5.66 -18.19 12.80
N PRO A 317 -5.81 -19.46 12.40
CA PRO A 317 -6.12 -19.83 11.02
C PRO A 317 -7.55 -19.52 10.58
N VAL A 318 -8.49 -19.43 11.52
CA VAL A 318 -9.92 -19.24 11.20
C VAL A 318 -10.24 -17.76 10.99
N THR A 319 -9.87 -16.94 11.98
CA THR A 319 -10.23 -15.52 12.05
C THR A 319 -9.11 -14.57 11.69
N GLY A 320 -7.85 -15.01 11.76
CA GLY A 320 -6.68 -14.13 11.73
C GLY A 320 -6.59 -13.27 12.98
N VAL A 321 -5.53 -12.47 13.08
CA VAL A 321 -5.28 -11.60 14.25
C VAL A 321 -6.04 -10.27 14.23
N GLY A 322 -6.80 -9.98 13.18
CA GLY A 322 -7.42 -8.69 12.95
C GLY A 322 -6.78 -7.93 11.81
N ALA A 323 -7.61 -7.23 11.02
CA ALA A 323 -7.13 -6.44 9.89
C ALA A 323 -6.09 -5.40 10.32
N ASP A 324 -4.98 -5.31 9.56
CA ASP A 324 -3.89 -4.36 9.80
C ASP A 324 -3.13 -4.52 11.13
N ASN A 325 -3.19 -5.70 11.78
CA ASN A 325 -2.54 -5.98 13.08
C ASN A 325 -1.23 -6.79 12.98
N PHE A 326 -0.79 -7.17 11.79
CA PHE A 326 0.44 -7.94 11.55
C PHE A 326 1.69 -7.35 12.24
N VAL A 327 1.76 -6.03 12.34
CA VAL A 327 2.93 -5.30 12.88
C VAL A 327 3.32 -5.77 14.29
N PHE A 328 2.35 -6.09 15.15
CA PHE A 328 2.60 -6.48 16.54
C PHE A 328 3.33 -7.81 16.64
N ARG A 329 2.90 -8.80 15.85
CA ARG A 329 3.55 -10.10 15.81
C ARG A 329 4.90 -10.04 15.11
N TYR A 330 5.01 -9.17 14.11
CA TYR A 330 6.29 -8.92 13.45
C TYR A 330 7.31 -8.30 14.41
N ASP A 331 6.95 -7.30 15.21
CA ASP A 331 7.86 -6.74 16.22
C ASP A 331 8.32 -7.78 17.25
N GLN A 332 7.47 -8.74 17.59
CA GLN A 332 7.79 -9.84 18.51
C GLN A 332 8.73 -10.90 17.90
N LEU A 333 8.47 -11.32 16.65
CA LEU A 333 9.10 -12.51 16.05
C LEU A 333 10.17 -12.20 15.00
N ARG A 334 10.29 -10.95 14.56
CA ARG A 334 11.29 -10.53 13.58
C ARG A 334 12.68 -10.91 14.04
N SER A 335 13.49 -11.28 13.08
CA SER A 335 14.85 -11.74 13.34
C SER A 335 15.88 -10.60 13.22
N SER A 336 15.49 -9.45 12.67
CA SER A 336 16.32 -8.25 12.51
C SER A 336 15.56 -6.98 12.87
N GLU A 337 16.25 -6.02 13.49
CA GLU A 337 15.69 -4.70 13.83
C GLU A 337 15.71 -3.70 12.66
N ILE A 338 16.40 -4.02 11.55
CA ILE A 338 16.67 -3.05 10.47
C ILE A 338 15.42 -2.79 9.61
N ALA A 339 14.64 -3.83 9.32
CA ALA A 339 13.41 -3.70 8.55
C ALA A 339 12.21 -3.70 9.50
N LYS A 340 11.47 -2.59 9.52
CA LYS A 340 10.24 -2.38 10.32
C LYS A 340 9.01 -2.21 9.40
N PRO A 341 8.68 -3.19 8.54
CA PRO A 341 7.50 -3.13 7.69
C PRO A 341 6.22 -3.17 8.51
N GLU A 342 5.24 -2.36 8.13
CA GLU A 342 3.90 -2.40 8.72
C GLU A 342 3.02 -3.50 8.12
N HIS A 343 3.39 -4.03 6.93
CA HIS A 343 2.59 -5.03 6.22
C HIS A 343 3.45 -6.20 5.69
N PRO A 344 2.84 -7.39 5.47
CA PRO A 344 3.54 -8.60 5.00
C PRO A 344 4.20 -8.53 3.62
N HIS A 345 4.07 -7.44 2.87
CA HIS A 345 4.56 -7.32 1.48
C HIS A 345 4.09 -8.50 0.60
N SER A 346 2.85 -8.94 0.83
CA SER A 346 2.16 -9.94 0.02
C SER A 346 0.68 -9.85 0.33
N LEU A 347 -0.12 -9.46 -0.66
CA LEU A 347 -1.57 -9.29 -0.55
C LEU A 347 -2.26 -10.55 0.01
N PHE A 348 -1.86 -11.73 -0.46
CA PHE A 348 -2.51 -12.98 -0.07
C PHE A 348 -2.10 -13.43 1.33
N LEU A 349 -0.82 -13.31 1.68
CA LEU A 349 -0.38 -13.63 3.04
C LEU A 349 -0.96 -12.65 4.05
N GLN A 350 -1.06 -11.37 3.69
CA GLN A 350 -1.70 -10.37 4.54
C GLN A 350 -3.17 -10.73 4.82
N VAL A 351 -3.96 -10.99 3.78
CA VAL A 351 -5.36 -11.39 3.97
C VAL A 351 -5.46 -12.64 4.84
N LEU A 352 -4.61 -13.65 4.63
CA LEU A 352 -4.65 -14.87 5.45
C LEU A 352 -4.25 -14.63 6.90
N ALA A 353 -3.16 -13.92 7.16
CA ALA A 353 -2.65 -13.67 8.51
C ALA A 353 -3.63 -12.80 9.32
N GLU A 354 -4.17 -11.75 8.70
CA GLU A 354 -4.99 -10.75 9.39
C GLU A 354 -6.47 -11.12 9.45
N THR A 355 -7.01 -11.88 8.48
CA THR A 355 -8.45 -12.17 8.39
C THR A 355 -8.79 -13.67 8.35
N GLY A 356 -7.77 -14.53 8.47
CA GLY A 356 -7.92 -15.97 8.48
C GLY A 356 -8.45 -16.55 7.17
N ILE A 357 -8.80 -17.83 7.19
CA ILE A 357 -9.33 -18.53 6.02
C ILE A 357 -10.70 -17.98 5.60
N ILE A 358 -11.50 -17.42 6.53
CA ILE A 358 -12.80 -16.83 6.23
C ILE A 358 -12.63 -15.61 5.32
N GLY A 359 -11.80 -14.65 5.74
CA GLY A 359 -11.51 -13.48 4.93
C GLY A 359 -10.76 -13.84 3.65
N GLY A 360 -9.85 -14.83 3.70
CA GLY A 360 -9.22 -15.42 2.52
C GLY A 360 -10.21 -15.93 1.48
N ILE A 361 -11.23 -16.70 1.88
CA ILE A 361 -12.28 -17.22 1.00
C ILE A 361 -13.12 -16.08 0.42
N LEU A 362 -13.48 -15.07 1.22
CA LEU A 362 -14.27 -13.93 0.75
C LEU A 362 -13.48 -13.10 -0.26
N PHE A 363 -12.22 -12.77 0.07
CA PHE A 363 -11.34 -12.00 -0.80
C PHE A 363 -11.04 -12.73 -2.11
N VAL A 364 -10.49 -13.94 -2.04
CA VAL A 364 -10.17 -14.76 -3.22
C VAL A 364 -11.45 -15.12 -3.98
N GLY A 365 -12.55 -15.39 -3.28
CA GLY A 365 -13.86 -15.63 -3.90
C GLY A 365 -14.34 -14.44 -4.72
N SER A 366 -14.16 -13.21 -4.24
CA SER A 366 -14.49 -12.01 -5.02
C SER A 366 -13.64 -11.88 -6.30
N LEU A 367 -12.34 -12.20 -6.21
CA LEU A 367 -11.43 -12.21 -7.36
C LEU A 367 -11.80 -13.32 -8.35
N LEU A 368 -12.03 -14.54 -7.88
CA LEU A 368 -12.40 -15.69 -8.70
C LEU A 368 -13.75 -15.52 -9.38
N LEU A 369 -14.74 -14.90 -8.70
CA LEU A 369 -16.01 -14.55 -9.34
C LEU A 369 -15.82 -13.53 -10.46
N SER A 370 -14.91 -12.57 -10.29
CA SER A 370 -14.59 -11.57 -11.30
C SER A 370 -13.90 -12.20 -12.52
N LEU A 371 -12.83 -12.96 -12.27
CA LEU A 371 -12.07 -13.66 -13.29
C LEU A 371 -12.89 -14.74 -13.99
N GLY A 372 -13.70 -15.49 -13.24
CA GLY A 372 -14.61 -16.51 -13.74
C GLY A 372 -15.70 -15.90 -14.61
N GLY A 373 -16.32 -14.79 -14.17
CA GLY A 373 -17.24 -14.00 -14.97
C GLY A 373 -16.63 -13.59 -16.30
N LEU A 374 -15.35 -13.20 -16.32
CA LEU A 374 -14.71 -12.80 -17.57
C LEU A 374 -14.26 -13.97 -18.45
N LEU A 375 -13.59 -14.99 -17.89
CA LEU A 375 -12.87 -16.01 -18.66
C LEU A 375 -13.72 -17.24 -18.99
N TRP A 376 -14.76 -17.51 -18.21
CA TRP A 376 -15.58 -18.72 -18.37
C TRP A 376 -16.18 -18.88 -19.77
N PRO A 377 -16.75 -17.84 -20.42
CA PRO A 377 -17.29 -17.99 -21.77
C PRO A 377 -16.21 -18.35 -22.79
N ARG A 378 -14.97 -17.87 -22.60
CA ARG A 378 -13.82 -18.23 -23.44
C ARG A 378 -13.55 -19.71 -23.38
N ILE A 379 -13.38 -20.19 -22.15
CA ILE A 379 -12.97 -21.56 -21.87
C ILE A 379 -14.08 -22.49 -22.34
N ALA A 380 -15.34 -22.16 -22.05
CA ALA A 380 -16.50 -22.93 -22.50
C ALA A 380 -16.63 -22.96 -24.03
N ALA A 381 -16.45 -21.83 -24.72
CA ALA A 381 -16.51 -21.77 -26.18
C ALA A 381 -15.35 -22.55 -26.84
N GLY A 382 -14.13 -22.40 -26.32
CA GLY A 382 -12.95 -23.13 -26.79
C GLY A 382 -13.08 -24.64 -26.59
N TRP A 383 -13.43 -25.08 -25.37
CA TRP A 383 -13.62 -26.49 -25.03
C TRP A 383 -14.71 -27.16 -25.88
N ARG A 384 -15.88 -26.51 -26.04
CA ARG A 384 -16.98 -27.05 -26.84
C ARG A 384 -16.61 -27.15 -28.31
N ARG A 385 -15.91 -26.15 -28.86
CA ARG A 385 -15.39 -26.18 -30.23
C ARG A 385 -14.39 -27.32 -30.43
N SER A 386 -13.41 -27.47 -29.54
CA SER A 386 -12.44 -28.58 -29.59
C SER A 386 -13.15 -29.93 -29.54
N ARG A 387 -14.12 -30.09 -28.63
CA ARG A 387 -14.93 -31.31 -28.53
C ARG A 387 -15.74 -31.59 -29.80
N GLU A 388 -16.37 -30.60 -30.41
CA GLU A 388 -17.13 -30.81 -31.66
C GLU A 388 -16.18 -31.18 -32.81
N THR A 389 -15.02 -30.52 -32.92
CA THR A 389 -14.01 -30.88 -33.94
C THR A 389 -13.38 -32.26 -33.73
N TRP A 390 -13.21 -32.71 -32.49
CA TRP A 390 -12.57 -33.99 -32.17
C TRP A 390 -13.56 -35.16 -32.16
N LEU A 391 -14.81 -34.95 -31.75
CA LEU A 391 -15.78 -36.03 -31.55
C LEU A 391 -16.78 -36.17 -32.71
N LYS A 392 -17.03 -35.13 -33.51
CA LYS A 392 -18.04 -35.14 -34.59
C LYS A 392 -17.64 -34.22 -35.77
N PRO A 393 -16.61 -34.59 -36.56
CA PRO A 393 -16.11 -33.77 -37.67
C PRO A 393 -17.16 -33.42 -38.74
N ASP A 394 -18.20 -34.26 -38.92
CA ASP A 394 -19.17 -34.12 -40.03
C ASP A 394 -20.45 -33.33 -39.70
N ARG A 395 -20.60 -32.78 -38.49
CA ARG A 395 -21.80 -31.99 -38.14
C ARG A 395 -21.54 -30.48 -38.20
N PRO A 396 -22.42 -29.70 -38.87
CA PRO A 396 -22.30 -28.24 -38.85
C PRO A 396 -22.53 -27.71 -37.43
N VAL A 397 -21.61 -26.85 -36.98
CA VAL A 397 -21.62 -26.20 -35.66
C VAL A 397 -22.94 -25.43 -35.49
N SER A 398 -23.75 -25.82 -34.50
CA SER A 398 -25.05 -25.19 -34.23
C SER A 398 -24.91 -23.72 -33.82
N ARG A 399 -25.75 -22.82 -34.36
CA ARG A 399 -25.78 -21.38 -33.99
C ARG A 399 -26.23 -21.10 -32.55
N ARG A 400 -26.75 -22.10 -31.81
CA ARG A 400 -27.22 -21.95 -30.41
C ARG A 400 -26.10 -21.95 -29.37
N ILE A 401 -24.86 -22.11 -29.78
CA ILE A 401 -23.68 -22.18 -28.91
C ILE A 401 -23.34 -20.75 -28.45
N CYS A 402 -22.83 -20.57 -27.21
CA CYS A 402 -22.14 -19.34 -26.80
C CYS A 402 -21.27 -18.88 -27.98
N HIS A 403 -21.52 -17.65 -28.48
CA HIS A 403 -21.07 -17.18 -29.79
C HIS A 403 -19.71 -17.82 -30.18
N PRO A 404 -19.59 -18.68 -31.20
CA PRO A 404 -18.40 -19.53 -31.44
C PRO A 404 -17.10 -18.77 -31.74
N ARG A 405 -17.17 -17.43 -31.70
CA ARG A 405 -16.12 -16.44 -31.87
C ARG A 405 -15.91 -15.55 -30.64
N TRP A 406 -16.50 -15.89 -29.48
CA TRP A 406 -16.32 -15.15 -28.25
C TRP A 406 -14.82 -15.03 -27.94
N GLY A 407 -14.34 -13.82 -27.67
CA GLY A 407 -12.91 -13.55 -27.47
C GLY A 407 -12.01 -13.70 -28.70
N ALA A 408 -12.54 -14.10 -29.86
CA ALA A 408 -11.80 -14.26 -31.11
C ALA A 408 -11.91 -13.04 -32.04
N ASP A 409 -12.79 -12.08 -31.71
CA ASP A 409 -12.88 -10.79 -32.40
C ASP A 409 -12.04 -9.74 -31.66
N PRO A 410 -10.89 -9.33 -32.23
CA PRO A 410 -10.10 -8.19 -31.79
C PRO A 410 -10.87 -6.93 -31.39
N ARG A 411 -11.89 -6.57 -32.18
CA ARG A 411 -12.59 -5.28 -32.04
C ARG A 411 -13.55 -5.30 -30.86
N ALA A 412 -14.15 -6.46 -30.61
CA ALA A 412 -15.11 -6.63 -29.54
C ALA A 412 -14.44 -6.89 -28.18
N TYR A 413 -13.37 -7.70 -28.13
CA TYR A 413 -12.83 -8.22 -26.86
C TYR A 413 -11.41 -7.76 -26.53
N GLY A 414 -10.72 -7.08 -27.45
CA GLY A 414 -9.32 -6.71 -27.25
C GLY A 414 -9.10 -5.76 -26.07
N TRP A 415 -9.98 -4.77 -25.90
CA TRP A 415 -9.93 -3.83 -24.77
C TRP A 415 -10.13 -4.52 -23.42
N GLU A 416 -11.11 -5.41 -23.35
CA GLU A 416 -11.43 -6.18 -22.13
C GLU A 416 -10.25 -7.07 -21.71
N ILE A 417 -9.56 -7.69 -22.67
CA ILE A 417 -8.36 -8.48 -22.40
C ILE A 417 -7.21 -7.58 -21.94
N ALA A 418 -7.00 -6.42 -22.54
CA ALA A 418 -5.94 -5.50 -22.13
C ALA A 418 -6.13 -5.01 -20.68
N LEU A 419 -7.37 -4.70 -20.30
CA LEU A 419 -7.73 -4.35 -18.93
C LEU A 419 -7.58 -5.55 -17.97
N LEU A 420 -7.97 -6.76 -18.38
CA LEU A 420 -7.72 -7.98 -17.59
C LEU A 420 -6.23 -8.18 -17.31
N VAL A 421 -5.38 -8.02 -18.32
CA VAL A 421 -3.94 -8.21 -18.17
C VAL A 421 -3.36 -7.12 -17.24
N ALA A 422 -3.88 -5.90 -17.27
CA ALA A 422 -3.53 -4.87 -16.28
C ALA A 422 -3.93 -5.27 -14.85
N LEU A 423 -5.09 -5.91 -14.65
CA LEU A 423 -5.49 -6.46 -13.35
C LEU A 423 -4.59 -7.60 -12.90
N LEU A 424 -4.20 -8.50 -13.83
CA LEU A 424 -3.23 -9.55 -13.55
C LEU A 424 -1.88 -8.95 -13.15
N TYR A 425 -1.46 -7.84 -13.78
CA TYR A 425 -0.22 -7.15 -13.42
C TYR A 425 -0.28 -6.67 -11.97
N TRP A 426 -1.38 -6.00 -11.60
CA TRP A 426 -1.59 -5.55 -10.23
C TRP A 426 -1.64 -6.71 -9.23
N LEU A 427 -2.32 -7.83 -9.55
CA LEU A 427 -2.38 -9.01 -8.70
C LEU A 427 -1.02 -9.70 -8.51
N ILE A 428 -0.26 -9.86 -9.58
CA ILE A 428 1.07 -10.50 -9.53
C ILE A 428 2.03 -9.62 -8.75
N HIS A 429 2.04 -8.31 -9.01
CA HIS A 429 2.90 -7.38 -8.31
C HIS A 429 2.50 -7.28 -6.83
N GLY A 430 1.20 -7.20 -6.53
CA GLY A 430 0.65 -7.20 -5.17
C GLY A 430 0.85 -8.53 -4.42
N SER A 431 1.13 -9.64 -5.11
CA SER A 431 1.45 -10.91 -4.44
C SER A 431 2.81 -10.88 -3.73
N VAL A 432 3.68 -9.95 -4.13
CA VAL A 432 5.02 -9.79 -3.58
C VAL A 432 5.30 -8.39 -3.04
N GLU A 433 4.29 -7.49 -3.03
CA GLU A 433 4.35 -6.12 -2.49
C GLU A 433 3.02 -5.67 -1.88
N TRP A 434 3.08 -4.67 -1.00
CA TRP A 434 1.94 -4.09 -0.27
C TRP A 434 1.17 -3.06 -1.12
N LEU A 435 0.73 -3.45 -2.32
CA LEU A 435 0.02 -2.54 -3.23
C LEU A 435 -1.37 -2.14 -2.70
N TRP A 436 -2.00 -3.03 -1.92
CA TRP A 436 -3.36 -2.86 -1.42
C TRP A 436 -3.55 -1.55 -0.67
N GLN A 437 -2.62 -1.22 0.22
CA GLN A 437 -2.70 -0.03 1.06
C GLN A 437 -2.52 1.28 0.28
N MET A 438 -1.95 1.22 -0.92
CA MET A 438 -1.76 2.39 -1.78
C MET A 438 -2.97 2.65 -2.66
N ALA A 439 -3.86 3.55 -2.20
CA ALA A 439 -5.04 3.96 -2.96
C ALA A 439 -4.72 4.46 -4.38
N GLY A 440 -3.60 5.19 -4.54
CA GLY A 440 -3.15 5.68 -5.86
C GLY A 440 -2.88 4.58 -6.88
N VAL A 441 -2.59 3.35 -6.44
CA VAL A 441 -2.33 2.18 -7.30
C VAL A 441 -3.56 1.27 -7.37
N THR A 442 -4.21 1.03 -6.23
CA THR A 442 -5.35 0.13 -6.12
C THR A 442 -6.61 0.67 -6.77
N VAL A 443 -6.92 1.97 -6.64
CA VAL A 443 -8.11 2.57 -7.26
C VAL A 443 -8.09 2.43 -8.79
N PRO A 444 -7.00 2.75 -9.52
CA PRO A 444 -6.90 2.44 -10.94
C PRO A 444 -7.17 0.97 -11.29
N ALA A 445 -6.67 0.02 -10.50
CA ALA A 445 -6.97 -1.40 -10.69
C ALA A 445 -8.48 -1.68 -10.59
N PHE A 446 -9.14 -1.19 -9.53
CA PHE A 446 -10.59 -1.36 -9.36
C PHE A 446 -11.40 -0.67 -10.47
N LEU A 447 -10.97 0.49 -10.97
CA LEU A 447 -11.61 1.14 -12.11
C LEU A 447 -11.50 0.29 -13.40
N MET A 448 -10.35 -0.34 -13.64
CA MET A 448 -10.18 -1.27 -14.77
C MET A 448 -11.04 -2.51 -14.60
N LEU A 449 -11.15 -3.05 -13.38
CA LEU A 449 -12.04 -4.17 -13.06
C LEU A 449 -13.50 -3.82 -13.31
N ALA A 450 -13.94 -2.64 -12.85
CA ALA A 450 -15.28 -2.13 -13.09
C ALA A 450 -15.58 -1.99 -14.59
N ALA A 451 -14.64 -1.44 -15.37
CA ALA A 451 -14.79 -1.29 -16.80
C ALA A 451 -14.95 -2.63 -17.53
N VAL A 452 -14.16 -3.64 -17.15
CA VAL A 452 -14.25 -4.99 -17.72
C VAL A 452 -15.57 -5.67 -17.36
N LEU A 453 -15.96 -5.61 -16.09
CA LEU A 453 -17.21 -6.23 -15.63
C LEU A 453 -18.44 -5.56 -16.24
N ALA A 454 -18.42 -4.23 -16.45
CA ALA A 454 -19.51 -3.53 -17.12
C ALA A 454 -19.68 -3.97 -18.59
N GLU A 455 -18.58 -4.19 -19.33
CA GLU A 455 -18.66 -4.77 -20.69
C GLU A 455 -19.24 -6.20 -20.66
N VAL A 456 -18.83 -7.02 -19.69
CA VAL A 456 -19.36 -8.38 -19.52
C VAL A 456 -20.86 -8.34 -19.23
N ASP A 457 -21.30 -7.50 -18.31
CA ASP A 457 -22.70 -7.41 -17.90
C ASP A 457 -23.62 -7.00 -19.05
N THR A 458 -23.21 -6.02 -19.86
CA THR A 458 -23.99 -5.59 -21.05
C THR A 458 -24.23 -6.69 -22.08
N ARG A 459 -23.46 -7.78 -22.02
CA ARG A 459 -23.57 -8.92 -22.94
C ARG A 459 -23.95 -10.21 -22.19
N ALA A 460 -24.36 -10.13 -20.92
CA ALA A 460 -24.65 -11.28 -20.07
C ALA A 460 -25.72 -12.20 -20.67
N GLU A 461 -26.76 -11.66 -21.31
CA GLU A 461 -27.79 -12.45 -22.00
C GLU A 461 -27.22 -13.26 -23.17
N THR A 462 -26.23 -12.70 -23.87
CA THR A 462 -25.55 -13.37 -24.99
C THR A 462 -24.55 -14.41 -24.48
N MET A 463 -23.89 -14.14 -23.36
CA MET A 463 -22.81 -14.97 -22.84
C MET A 463 -23.29 -16.10 -21.92
N TRP A 464 -24.30 -15.87 -21.06
CA TRP A 464 -24.91 -16.85 -20.15
C TRP A 464 -26.44 -16.90 -20.27
N PRO A 465 -26.99 -17.33 -21.42
CA PRO A 465 -28.43 -17.33 -21.65
C PRO A 465 -29.22 -18.16 -20.62
N ARG A 466 -28.63 -19.25 -20.09
CA ARG A 466 -29.27 -20.10 -19.07
C ARG A 466 -29.34 -19.44 -17.70
N LEU A 467 -28.27 -18.74 -17.31
CA LEU A 467 -28.22 -18.03 -16.02
C LEU A 467 -29.12 -16.81 -16.08
N ALA A 468 -29.05 -16.05 -17.18
CA ALA A 468 -29.95 -14.94 -17.44
C ALA A 468 -31.42 -15.38 -17.41
N ALA A 469 -31.76 -16.50 -18.07
CA ALA A 469 -33.12 -17.05 -18.02
C ALA A 469 -33.58 -17.45 -16.61
N ARG A 470 -32.68 -17.98 -15.77
CA ARG A 470 -32.97 -18.33 -14.36
C ARG A 470 -33.11 -17.11 -13.45
N LEU A 471 -32.36 -16.05 -13.72
CA LEU A 471 -32.35 -14.81 -12.93
C LEU A 471 -33.46 -13.82 -13.34
N ARG A 472 -34.17 -14.07 -14.45
CA ARG A 472 -35.31 -13.24 -14.90
C ARG A 472 -36.49 -13.34 -13.91
N LEU A 473 -36.56 -12.40 -12.97
CA LEU A 473 -37.82 -11.77 -12.58
C LEU A 473 -38.46 -11.14 -13.85
N PRO A 474 -39.79 -11.12 -13.99
CA PRO A 474 -40.47 -10.79 -15.24
C PRO A 474 -40.07 -9.38 -15.72
N LEU A 475 -39.50 -9.30 -16.93
CA LEU A 475 -39.24 -8.03 -17.60
C LEU A 475 -40.57 -7.50 -18.17
N PRO A 476 -40.97 -6.24 -17.90
CA PRO A 476 -42.13 -5.65 -18.53
C PRO A 476 -41.89 -5.49 -20.04
N ASP A 477 -42.98 -5.61 -20.78
CA ASP A 477 -43.05 -5.47 -22.23
C ASP A 477 -42.38 -4.18 -22.74
N ARG A 478 -41.69 -4.29 -23.89
CA ARG A 478 -40.87 -3.25 -24.54
C ARG A 478 -41.63 -1.99 -25.02
N LYS A 479 -42.87 -1.75 -24.58
CA LYS A 479 -43.73 -0.64 -25.01
C LYS A 479 -44.15 0.34 -23.91
N VAL A 480 -43.74 0.15 -22.65
CA VAL A 480 -44.03 1.10 -21.56
C VAL A 480 -42.78 1.92 -21.28
N GLU A 481 -42.58 2.96 -22.09
CA GLU A 481 -41.38 3.79 -22.08
C GLU A 481 -41.51 5.08 -21.25
N SER A 482 -42.45 5.19 -20.29
CA SER A 482 -42.58 6.47 -19.56
C SER A 482 -42.94 6.50 -18.08
N HIS A 483 -43.44 5.45 -17.40
CA HIS A 483 -43.89 5.66 -15.99
C HIS A 483 -43.55 4.59 -14.94
N LEU A 484 -42.69 3.61 -15.24
CA LEU A 484 -42.09 2.75 -14.22
C LEU A 484 -40.57 2.73 -14.41
N GLN A 485 -39.85 3.39 -13.50
CA GLN A 485 -38.43 3.70 -13.59
C GLN A 485 -37.55 2.45 -13.86
N PRO A 486 -36.65 2.46 -14.85
CA PRO A 486 -35.76 1.33 -15.14
C PRO A 486 -34.63 1.20 -14.09
N PRO A 487 -34.05 -0.01 -13.94
CA PRO A 487 -32.99 -0.29 -12.98
C PRO A 487 -31.71 0.44 -13.39
N GLY A 488 -31.15 1.24 -12.48
CA GLY A 488 -29.96 2.05 -12.73
C GLY A 488 -29.60 2.94 -11.54
N ILE A 489 -28.72 3.93 -11.78
CA ILE A 489 -28.16 4.92 -10.82
C ILE A 489 -29.25 5.67 -10.03
N LEU A 490 -30.50 5.65 -10.51
CA LEU A 490 -31.65 6.33 -9.91
C LEU A 490 -32.56 5.42 -9.07
N SER A 491 -32.30 4.11 -9.00
CA SER A 491 -33.09 3.21 -8.16
C SER A 491 -32.90 3.53 -6.68
N LEU A 492 -34.00 3.45 -5.90
CA LEU A 492 -33.97 3.70 -4.46
C LEU A 492 -32.92 2.82 -3.77
N GLY A 493 -32.84 1.53 -4.13
CA GLY A 493 -31.86 0.59 -3.59
C GLY A 493 -30.40 1.01 -3.85
N PHE A 494 -30.08 1.45 -5.07
CA PHE A 494 -28.72 1.93 -5.38
C PHE A 494 -28.38 3.22 -4.61
N ARG A 495 -29.32 4.16 -4.50
CA ARG A 495 -29.13 5.38 -3.71
C ARG A 495 -28.91 5.06 -2.23
N LEU A 496 -29.69 4.14 -1.68
CA LEU A 496 -29.53 3.68 -0.30
C LEU A 496 -28.17 3.02 -0.09
N VAL A 497 -27.71 2.16 -1.02
CA VAL A 497 -26.37 1.56 -0.96
C VAL A 497 -25.27 2.62 -1.00
N LEU A 498 -25.38 3.63 -1.89
CA LEU A 498 -24.42 4.73 -1.93
C LEU A 498 -24.43 5.58 -0.65
N ILE A 499 -25.61 5.87 -0.11
CA ILE A 499 -25.74 6.60 1.16
C ILE A 499 -25.07 5.80 2.29
N VAL A 500 -25.34 4.50 2.39
CA VAL A 500 -24.72 3.63 3.40
C VAL A 500 -23.21 3.59 3.22
N LEU A 501 -22.71 3.40 1.99
CA LEU A 501 -21.27 3.41 1.70
C LEU A 501 -20.63 4.75 2.07
N PHE A 502 -21.30 5.87 1.76
CA PHE A 502 -20.79 7.21 2.08
C PHE A 502 -20.79 7.48 3.58
N LEU A 503 -21.83 7.06 4.30
CA LEU A 503 -21.88 7.15 5.77
C LEU A 503 -20.78 6.30 6.42
N VAL A 504 -20.54 5.09 5.90
CA VAL A 504 -19.42 4.25 6.36
C VAL A 504 -18.10 4.96 6.12
N VAL A 505 -17.85 5.48 4.91
CA VAL A 505 -16.62 6.23 4.60
C VAL A 505 -16.43 7.45 5.52
N ILE A 506 -17.48 8.22 5.80
CA ILE A 506 -17.41 9.33 6.76
C ILE A 506 -17.01 8.83 8.14
N ALA A 507 -17.64 7.77 8.64
CA ALA A 507 -17.35 7.22 9.96
C ALA A 507 -15.92 6.67 10.06
N THR A 508 -15.45 5.96 9.03
CA THR A 508 -14.20 5.19 9.08
C THR A 508 -12.97 5.92 8.52
N ALA A 509 -13.16 7.05 7.82
CA ALA A 509 -12.05 7.85 7.27
C ALA A 509 -12.19 9.35 7.58
N GLY A 510 -13.41 9.88 7.58
CA GLY A 510 -13.68 11.28 7.91
C GLY A 510 -13.44 11.60 9.39
N LEU A 511 -13.96 10.79 10.31
CA LEU A 511 -13.74 10.97 11.76
C LEU A 511 -12.26 10.83 12.15
N PRO A 512 -11.51 9.81 11.69
CA PRO A 512 -10.05 9.75 11.88
C PRO A 512 -9.32 11.01 11.41
N TYR A 513 -9.67 11.52 10.22
CA TYR A 513 -9.04 12.73 9.71
C TYR A 513 -9.33 13.94 10.61
N LEU A 514 -10.58 14.10 11.06
CA LEU A 514 -10.93 15.17 12.00
C LEU A 514 -10.22 15.02 13.34
N ALA A 515 -10.05 13.80 13.86
CA ALA A 515 -9.30 13.54 15.09
C ALA A 515 -7.85 14.05 14.97
N ILE A 516 -7.17 13.71 13.88
CA ILE A 516 -5.81 14.18 13.59
C ILE A 516 -5.77 15.72 13.55
N GLN A 517 -6.74 16.36 12.88
CA GLN A 517 -6.79 17.83 12.83
C GLN A 517 -7.03 18.47 14.21
N TYR A 518 -7.80 17.82 15.10
CA TYR A 518 -7.98 18.27 16.48
C TYR A 518 -6.70 18.11 17.30
N GLU A 519 -5.98 17.00 17.14
CA GLU A 519 -4.69 16.75 17.79
C GLU A 519 -3.61 17.76 17.34
N GLU A 520 -3.50 18.01 16.02
CA GLU A 520 -2.61 19.05 15.48
C GLU A 520 -2.98 20.43 16.01
N SER A 521 -4.27 20.75 16.09
CA SER A 521 -4.77 22.00 16.68
C SER A 521 -4.45 22.11 18.17
N ALA A 522 -4.53 21.02 18.92
CA ALA A 522 -4.19 20.98 20.33
C ALA A 522 -2.69 21.25 20.55
N LEU A 523 -1.81 20.59 19.79
CA LEU A 523 -0.36 20.81 19.85
C LEU A 523 0.02 22.26 19.49
N ALA A 524 -0.69 22.88 18.54
CA ALA A 524 -0.50 24.29 18.21
C ALA A 524 -0.94 25.22 19.35
N LEU A 525 -2.06 24.92 20.02
CA LEU A 525 -2.61 25.72 21.12
C LEU A 525 -1.77 25.61 22.41
N ALA A 526 -1.08 24.48 22.61
CA ALA A 526 -0.32 24.18 23.83
C ALA A 526 0.73 25.24 24.20
N LYS A 527 1.22 26.03 23.23
CA LYS A 527 2.18 27.12 23.45
C LYS A 527 1.59 28.33 24.17
N THR A 528 0.28 28.54 24.05
CA THR A 528 -0.42 29.73 24.58
C THR A 528 -1.44 29.39 25.64
N ASP A 529 -2.09 28.23 25.54
CA ASP A 529 -3.13 27.76 26.45
C ASP A 529 -3.03 26.24 26.57
N ALA A 530 -2.21 25.78 27.52
CA ALA A 530 -1.94 24.36 27.71
C ALA A 530 -3.17 23.60 28.26
N LEU A 531 -3.98 24.22 29.12
CA LEU A 531 -5.21 23.61 29.63
C LEU A 531 -6.24 23.42 28.50
N GLY A 532 -6.50 24.46 27.70
CA GLY A 532 -7.38 24.34 26.54
C GLY A 532 -6.84 23.37 25.48
N ALA A 533 -5.52 23.23 25.36
CA ALA A 533 -4.90 22.24 24.49
C ALA A 533 -5.16 20.81 24.96
N VAL A 534 -5.02 20.52 26.26
CA VAL A 534 -5.33 19.20 26.84
C VAL A 534 -6.81 18.83 26.63
N GLU A 535 -7.73 19.77 26.86
CA GLU A 535 -9.17 19.55 26.65
C GLU A 535 -9.49 19.28 25.17
N ARG A 536 -8.84 20.02 24.26
CA ARG A 536 -8.99 19.82 22.81
C ARG A 536 -8.45 18.47 22.36
N ALA A 537 -7.29 18.06 22.86
CA ALA A 537 -6.74 16.73 22.60
C ALA A 537 -7.68 15.64 23.13
N GLY A 538 -8.21 15.80 24.35
CA GLY A 538 -9.20 14.89 24.93
C GLY A 538 -10.49 14.80 24.11
N SER A 539 -10.92 15.92 23.50
CA SER A 539 -12.10 15.93 22.63
C SER A 539 -11.93 15.09 21.36
N ALA A 540 -10.70 14.91 20.88
CA ALA A 540 -10.42 14.06 19.71
C ALA A 540 -10.74 12.58 19.95
N HIS A 541 -10.73 12.13 21.21
CA HIS A 541 -11.12 10.77 21.59
C HIS A 541 -12.56 10.43 21.17
N TRP A 542 -13.48 11.40 21.20
CA TRP A 542 -14.87 11.16 20.77
C TRP A 542 -15.01 10.91 19.26
N LEU A 543 -14.03 11.34 18.47
CA LEU A 543 -13.96 11.08 17.03
C LEU A 543 -13.34 9.71 16.73
N GLN A 544 -12.47 9.22 17.62
CA GLN A 544 -11.87 7.88 17.56
C GLN A 544 -11.74 7.24 18.95
N VAL A 545 -12.82 6.62 19.43
CA VAL A 545 -12.90 6.09 20.80
C VAL A 545 -11.83 5.01 21.07
N ALA A 546 -11.43 4.25 20.05
CA ALA A 546 -10.43 3.19 20.20
C ALA A 546 -8.98 3.68 20.02
N SER A 547 -8.75 4.96 19.71
CA SER A 547 -7.42 5.46 19.33
C SER A 547 -6.60 5.84 20.57
N PRO A 548 -5.35 5.37 20.68
CA PRO A 548 -4.43 5.83 21.73
C PRO A 548 -3.89 7.25 21.44
N SER A 549 -3.98 7.73 20.20
CA SER A 549 -3.35 8.99 19.75
C SER A 549 -3.77 10.23 20.55
N PRO A 550 -5.07 10.47 20.83
CA PRO A 550 -5.51 11.60 21.65
C PRO A 550 -4.83 11.67 23.02
N TYR A 551 -4.68 10.53 23.69
CA TYR A 551 -4.00 10.44 24.99
C TYR A 551 -2.48 10.59 24.87
N LEU A 552 -1.88 10.06 23.81
CA LEU A 552 -0.45 10.31 23.52
C LEU A 552 -0.18 11.79 23.22
N THR A 553 -1.13 12.48 22.59
CA THR A 553 -1.08 13.92 22.36
C THR A 553 -1.21 14.69 23.67
N GLN A 554 -2.13 14.30 24.57
CA GLN A 554 -2.22 14.86 25.92
C GLN A 554 -0.91 14.66 26.70
N ALA A 555 -0.34 13.46 26.68
CA ALA A 555 0.96 13.17 27.30
C ALA A 555 2.06 14.10 26.78
N THR A 556 2.13 14.34 25.46
CA THR A 556 3.08 15.30 24.87
C THR A 556 2.86 16.72 25.40
N ILE A 557 1.61 17.16 25.55
CA ILE A 557 1.30 18.51 26.06
C ILE A 557 1.75 18.63 27.51
N TYR A 558 1.46 17.63 28.35
CA TYR A 558 1.92 17.59 29.74
C TYR A 558 3.45 17.55 29.86
N GLU A 559 4.14 16.70 29.07
CA GLU A 559 5.60 16.64 29.02
C GLU A 559 6.21 18.00 28.62
N ASN A 560 5.61 18.71 27.67
CA ASN A 560 6.07 20.03 27.26
C ASN A 560 5.83 21.09 28.34
N ALA A 561 4.71 21.03 29.07
CA ALA A 561 4.41 21.92 30.19
C ALA A 561 5.39 21.70 31.35
N ALA A 562 5.68 20.44 31.69
CA ALA A 562 6.70 20.08 32.68
C ALA A 562 8.07 20.64 32.30
N ASN A 563 8.51 20.48 31.05
CA ASN A 563 9.78 21.04 30.58
C ASN A 563 9.79 22.57 30.68
N ALA A 564 8.69 23.24 30.32
CA ALA A 564 8.58 24.70 30.43
C ALA A 564 8.62 25.17 31.90
N ALA A 565 7.98 24.44 32.82
CA ALA A 565 8.01 24.72 34.24
C ALA A 565 9.41 24.53 34.84
N ALA A 566 10.11 23.45 34.47
CA ALA A 566 11.48 23.17 34.93
C ALA A 566 12.47 24.27 34.55
N LEU A 567 12.29 24.88 33.37
CA LEU A 567 13.11 25.99 32.87
C LEU A 567 12.73 27.36 33.45
N SER A 568 11.65 27.45 34.22
CA SER A 568 11.22 28.71 34.83
C SER A 568 12.03 29.05 36.09
N ASP A 569 12.14 30.35 36.38
CA ASP A 569 12.75 30.86 37.61
C ASP A 569 11.77 30.89 38.80
N ARG A 570 10.61 30.21 38.69
CA ARG A 570 9.59 30.26 39.73
C ARG A 570 9.96 29.35 40.91
N PRO A 571 9.69 29.78 42.15
CA PRO A 571 10.03 29.01 43.35
C PRO A 571 9.18 27.73 43.49
N ASP A 572 7.96 27.72 42.96
CA ASP A 572 7.00 26.61 43.06
C ASP A 572 7.10 25.60 41.89
N ARG A 573 8.15 25.70 41.06
CA ARG A 573 8.28 24.94 39.80
C ARG A 573 8.32 23.43 39.97
N HIS A 574 8.82 22.88 41.08
CA HIS A 574 8.84 21.42 41.31
C HIS A 574 7.45 20.84 41.33
N GLY A 575 6.51 21.55 41.99
CA GLY A 575 5.14 21.09 42.05
C GLY A 575 4.50 21.07 40.65
N ALA A 576 4.72 22.10 39.84
CA ALA A 576 4.22 22.12 38.47
C ALA A 576 4.81 20.98 37.63
N VAL A 577 6.13 20.76 37.70
CA VAL A 577 6.80 19.66 36.97
C VAL A 577 6.26 18.30 37.39
N LEU A 578 6.15 18.04 38.69
CA LEU A 578 5.66 16.74 39.19
C LEU A 578 4.17 16.53 38.87
N ASP A 579 3.34 17.57 38.96
CA ASP A 579 1.93 17.46 38.54
C ASP A 579 1.81 17.11 37.07
N ASP A 580 2.49 17.85 36.21
CA ASP A 580 2.39 17.67 34.76
C ASP A 580 2.96 16.31 34.34
N LEU A 581 4.09 15.87 34.91
CA LEU A 581 4.63 14.52 34.64
C LEU A 581 3.70 13.41 35.16
N ALA A 582 3.04 13.57 36.30
CA ALA A 582 2.05 12.62 36.79
C ALA A 582 0.86 12.47 35.83
N LEU A 583 0.39 13.59 35.28
CA LEU A 583 -0.68 13.60 34.27
C LEU A 583 -0.22 12.99 32.94
N ALA A 584 1.04 13.21 32.53
CA ALA A 584 1.62 12.56 31.37
C ALA A 584 1.65 11.03 31.50
N ILE A 585 2.00 10.51 32.69
CA ILE A 585 1.96 9.07 32.98
C ILE A 585 0.54 8.54 32.85
N ALA A 586 -0.44 9.20 33.48
CA ALA A 586 -1.84 8.78 33.42
C ALA A 586 -2.37 8.76 31.98
N ALA A 587 -2.04 9.77 31.17
CA ALA A 587 -2.39 9.80 29.75
C ALA A 587 -1.71 8.64 28.97
N CYS A 588 -0.44 8.35 29.23
CA CYS A 588 0.23 7.20 28.63
C CYS A 588 -0.41 5.87 29.04
N ASP A 589 -0.84 5.71 30.30
CA ASP A 589 -1.51 4.50 30.75
C ASP A 589 -2.88 4.32 30.08
N GLN A 590 -3.63 5.39 29.84
CA GLN A 590 -4.85 5.34 29.02
C GLN A 590 -4.56 4.91 27.58
N ALA A 591 -3.48 5.42 26.98
CA ALA A 591 -3.04 4.97 25.66
C ALA A 591 -2.66 3.48 25.64
N VAL A 592 -1.95 2.98 26.66
CA VAL A 592 -1.62 1.55 26.82
C VAL A 592 -2.87 0.68 26.99
N ALA A 593 -3.90 1.18 27.68
CA ALA A 593 -5.16 0.46 27.85
C ALA A 593 -5.91 0.27 26.52
N LEU A 594 -5.81 1.25 25.60
CA LEU A 594 -6.45 1.20 24.29
C LEU A 594 -5.67 0.38 23.25
N GLU A 595 -4.34 0.39 23.31
CA GLU A 595 -3.50 -0.38 22.39
C GLU A 595 -2.42 -1.20 23.14
N PRO A 596 -2.82 -2.27 23.84
CA PRO A 596 -1.93 -3.01 24.73
C PRO A 596 -0.87 -3.83 24.00
N ALA A 597 -0.99 -4.06 22.71
CA ALA A 597 -0.02 -4.81 21.91
C ALA A 597 1.15 -3.96 21.41
N ASP A 598 1.00 -2.64 21.34
CA ASP A 598 2.05 -1.74 20.88
C ASP A 598 3.15 -1.59 21.95
N TRP A 599 4.34 -2.08 21.63
CA TRP A 599 5.50 -1.99 22.51
C TRP A 599 5.96 -0.53 22.69
N SER A 600 5.77 0.34 21.68
CA SER A 600 6.25 1.71 21.67
C SER A 600 5.44 2.60 22.62
N VAL A 601 4.12 2.36 22.69
CA VAL A 601 3.22 3.04 23.64
C VAL A 601 3.58 2.65 25.09
N ARG A 602 3.86 1.37 25.34
CA ARG A 602 4.33 0.88 26.65
C ARG A 602 5.71 1.41 27.03
N TYR A 603 6.62 1.44 26.07
CA TYR A 603 7.95 2.02 26.24
C TYR A 603 7.84 3.48 26.65
N ARG A 604 7.00 4.27 25.96
CA ARG A 604 6.74 5.67 26.30
C ARG A 604 6.17 5.83 27.71
N ALA A 605 5.19 4.99 28.10
CA ALA A 605 4.66 4.99 29.47
C ALA A 605 5.77 4.68 30.51
N GLY A 606 6.66 3.72 30.24
CA GLY A 606 7.82 3.44 31.10
C GLY A 606 8.77 4.64 31.21
N VAL A 607 9.11 5.28 30.10
CA VAL A 607 9.97 6.48 30.09
C VAL A 607 9.31 7.67 30.79
N ALA A 608 7.99 7.82 30.71
CA ALA A 608 7.27 8.85 31.46
C ALA A 608 7.42 8.66 32.98
N VAL A 609 7.30 7.42 33.49
CA VAL A 609 7.55 7.12 34.92
C VAL A 609 9.02 7.33 35.29
N LEU A 610 9.96 6.98 34.40
CA LEU A 610 11.39 7.24 34.60
C LEU A 610 11.70 8.74 34.70
N ASN A 611 11.10 9.56 33.83
CA ASN A 611 11.22 11.02 33.90
C ASN A 611 10.66 11.56 35.23
N PHE A 612 9.51 11.07 35.67
CA PHE A 612 8.93 11.44 36.97
C PHE A 612 9.82 11.02 38.15
N LEU A 613 10.39 9.81 38.12
CA LEU A 613 11.34 9.33 39.13
C LEU A 613 12.56 10.26 39.23
N LEU A 614 13.19 10.58 38.10
CA LEU A 614 14.34 11.50 38.07
C LEU A 614 13.97 12.90 38.57
N ALA A 615 12.84 13.44 38.11
CA ALA A 615 12.37 14.75 38.57
C ALA A 615 12.09 14.76 40.09
N SER A 616 11.53 13.67 40.63
CA SER A 616 11.26 13.51 42.07
C SER A 616 12.55 13.45 42.90
N GLU A 617 13.57 12.73 42.43
CA GLU A 617 14.88 12.64 43.11
C GLU A 617 15.58 14.01 43.14
N TYR A 618 15.64 14.72 42.01
CA TYR A 618 16.23 16.06 41.97
C TYR A 618 15.43 17.07 42.80
N ALA A 619 14.09 17.01 42.77
CA ALA A 619 13.23 17.86 43.61
C ALA A 619 13.42 17.57 45.11
N GLY A 620 13.70 16.32 45.48
CA GLY A 620 14.03 15.91 46.84
C GLY A 620 15.47 16.24 47.26
N GLY A 621 16.26 16.90 46.41
CA GLY A 621 17.66 17.27 46.67
C GLY A 621 18.65 16.11 46.57
N GLN A 622 18.27 14.97 45.98
CA GLN A 622 19.19 13.86 45.74
C GLN A 622 20.06 14.15 44.51
N ALA A 623 21.38 13.98 44.66
CA ALA A 623 22.29 14.00 43.54
C ALA A 623 22.25 12.62 42.83
N VAL A 624 21.85 12.62 41.56
CA VAL A 624 21.82 11.43 40.73
C VAL A 624 23.04 11.48 39.78
N ASP A 625 24.02 10.60 39.99
CA ASP A 625 25.25 10.53 39.19
C ASP A 625 25.01 9.81 37.86
N ILE A 626 24.45 10.54 36.88
CA ILE A 626 24.14 10.03 35.55
C ILE A 626 24.64 11.01 34.49
N ASP A 627 25.40 10.51 33.51
CA ASP A 627 25.62 11.21 32.25
C ASP A 627 24.33 11.21 31.41
N ILE A 628 23.51 12.23 31.65
CA ILE A 628 22.18 12.37 31.05
C ILE A 628 22.27 12.50 29.53
N SER A 629 23.29 13.19 29.02
CA SER A 629 23.48 13.43 27.59
C SER A 629 23.68 12.13 26.81
N SER A 630 24.49 11.23 27.36
CA SER A 630 24.74 9.90 26.82
C SER A 630 23.52 8.98 26.97
N ALA A 631 22.75 9.13 28.04
CA ALA A 631 21.52 8.39 28.27
C ALA A 631 20.42 8.78 27.28
N GLN A 632 20.22 10.07 27.01
CA GLN A 632 19.21 10.58 26.07
C GLN A 632 19.42 10.06 24.64
N ALA A 633 20.67 9.89 24.21
CA ALA A 633 21.00 9.33 22.91
C ALA A 633 20.58 7.85 22.76
N ARG A 634 20.52 7.10 23.87
CA ARG A 634 20.15 5.67 23.90
C ARG A 634 18.71 5.42 24.33
N ILE A 635 18.08 6.37 25.00
CA ILE A 635 16.72 6.27 25.55
C ILE A 635 15.89 7.43 24.97
N PRO A 636 15.28 7.25 23.78
CA PRO A 636 14.37 8.23 23.22
C PRO A 636 13.25 8.58 24.20
N GLY A 637 13.02 9.87 24.42
CA GLY A 637 12.00 10.40 25.35
C GLY A 637 12.50 10.74 26.76
N LEU A 638 13.74 10.38 27.11
CA LEU A 638 14.34 10.78 28.39
C LEU A 638 14.64 12.29 28.40
N ALA A 639 14.26 12.98 29.48
CA ALA A 639 14.49 14.41 29.67
C ALA A 639 15.50 14.68 30.80
N ASP A 640 16.11 15.87 30.78
CA ASP A 640 17.05 16.31 31.82
C ASP A 640 16.31 17.17 32.86
N TRP A 641 16.29 16.67 34.09
CA TRP A 641 15.60 17.30 35.22
C TRP A 641 16.57 17.88 36.27
N SER A 642 17.87 17.93 35.97
CA SER A 642 18.91 18.40 36.89
C SER A 642 18.71 19.84 37.36
N ALA A 643 18.02 20.67 36.58
CA ALA A 643 17.64 22.05 36.94
C ALA A 643 16.81 22.14 38.24
N LEU A 644 16.13 21.06 38.65
CA LEU A 644 15.31 21.02 39.85
C LEU A 644 16.12 20.93 41.16
N ALA A 645 17.38 20.51 41.11
CA ALA A 645 18.21 20.28 42.29
C ALA A 645 18.52 21.54 43.13
N ALA A 646 18.28 22.74 42.58
CA ALA A 646 18.78 24.01 43.11
C ALA A 646 17.84 24.75 44.08
N SER A 647 16.80 24.10 44.61
CA SER A 647 15.68 24.83 45.24
C SER A 647 15.00 23.99 46.31
N GLY A 648 15.19 24.37 47.57
CA GLY A 648 14.70 23.67 48.76
C GLY A 648 13.55 24.41 49.45
N ASP A 649 12.42 24.58 48.77
CA ASP A 649 11.19 25.09 49.37
C ASP A 649 10.15 23.95 49.56
N ASP A 650 9.23 24.14 50.51
CA ASP A 650 8.13 23.20 50.77
C ASP A 650 7.30 22.95 49.49
N MET A 651 7.12 21.67 49.14
CA MET A 651 6.31 21.30 47.97
C MET A 651 4.86 21.74 48.15
N ALA A 652 4.40 22.60 47.24
CA ALA A 652 3.00 23.01 47.18
C ALA A 652 2.06 21.81 46.95
N ALA A 653 0.82 21.93 47.44
CA ALA A 653 -0.22 20.95 47.20
C ALA A 653 -0.45 20.75 45.69
N PRO A 654 -0.86 19.55 45.24
CA PRO A 654 -1.11 19.30 43.81
C PRO A 654 -2.10 20.29 43.21
N GLY A 655 -1.76 20.84 42.04
CA GLY A 655 -2.52 21.89 41.36
C GLY A 655 -2.28 23.31 41.87
N ALA A 656 -1.58 23.51 42.99
CA ALA A 656 -1.36 24.84 43.57
C ALA A 656 -0.18 25.60 42.94
N SER A 657 0.75 24.90 42.27
CA SER A 657 1.91 25.50 41.63
C SER A 657 1.56 26.23 40.33
N THR A 658 2.19 27.38 40.11
CA THR A 658 2.00 28.21 38.94
C THR A 658 2.58 27.54 37.70
N GLY A 659 1.70 27.09 36.80
CA GLY A 659 2.08 26.33 35.60
C GLY A 659 1.67 24.86 35.67
N SER A 660 1.20 24.38 36.82
CA SER A 660 0.57 23.07 36.95
C SER A 660 -0.70 22.99 36.10
N LEU A 661 -0.85 21.91 35.36
CA LEU A 661 -2.06 21.58 34.60
C LEU A 661 -3.04 20.72 35.40
N ALA A 662 -2.75 20.43 36.68
CA ALA A 662 -3.67 19.74 37.59
C ALA A 662 -4.79 20.68 38.09
N ALA A 663 -5.64 21.14 37.17
CA ALA A 663 -6.65 22.16 37.44
C ALA A 663 -7.92 21.64 38.10
N ASP A 664 -8.32 20.39 37.82
CA ASP A 664 -9.54 19.76 38.37
C ASP A 664 -9.23 18.71 39.44
N GLU A 665 -10.27 18.23 40.12
CA GLU A 665 -10.14 17.31 41.25
C GLU A 665 -9.53 15.95 40.86
N ASP A 666 -9.83 15.46 39.65
CA ASP A 666 -9.33 14.18 39.13
C ASP A 666 -7.84 14.28 38.75
N ALA A 667 -7.45 15.39 38.12
CA ALA A 667 -6.07 15.70 37.80
C ALA A 667 -5.24 15.89 39.09
N GLN A 668 -5.79 16.58 40.09
CA GLN A 668 -5.17 16.71 41.41
C GLN A 668 -5.08 15.38 42.16
N ALA A 669 -6.08 14.50 42.03
CA ALA A 669 -6.02 13.15 42.60
C ALA A 669 -4.92 12.30 41.95
N THR A 670 -4.78 12.40 40.63
CA THR A 670 -3.72 11.72 39.86
C THR A 670 -2.34 12.19 40.30
N ALA A 671 -2.14 13.50 40.40
CA ALA A 671 -0.89 14.07 40.89
C ALA A 671 -0.59 13.68 42.33
N ARG A 672 -1.60 13.70 43.23
CA ARG A 672 -1.47 13.21 44.62
C ARG A 672 -1.02 11.74 44.67
N TYR A 673 -1.59 10.89 43.82
CA TYR A 673 -1.25 9.47 43.77
C TYR A 673 0.23 9.27 43.40
N TYR A 674 0.69 9.82 42.28
CA TYR A 674 2.07 9.61 41.83
C TYR A 674 3.11 10.26 42.73
N ARG A 675 2.85 11.46 43.25
CA ARG A 675 3.73 12.12 44.24
C ARG A 675 3.80 11.37 45.58
N GLY A 676 2.79 10.57 45.90
CA GLY A 676 2.76 9.73 47.10
C GLY A 676 3.55 8.42 46.99
N LEU A 677 4.02 8.06 45.79
CA LEU A 677 4.79 6.84 45.57
C LEU A 677 6.25 7.03 45.98
N GLY A 678 6.80 6.05 46.69
CA GLY A 678 8.21 6.01 47.03
C GLY A 678 9.09 5.63 45.83
N ARG A 679 10.40 5.90 45.95
CA ARG A 679 11.43 5.56 44.95
C ARG A 679 11.34 4.12 44.43
N GLU A 680 11.25 3.14 45.33
CA GLU A 680 11.15 1.72 44.94
C GLU A 680 9.87 1.41 44.17
N GLN A 681 8.74 2.03 44.54
CA GLN A 681 7.46 1.84 43.86
C GLN A 681 7.49 2.42 42.45
N LEU A 682 8.06 3.62 42.28
CA LEU A 682 8.24 4.26 40.97
C LEU A 682 9.21 3.47 40.07
N ALA A 683 10.31 2.98 40.64
CA ALA A 683 11.26 2.16 39.91
C ALA A 683 10.65 0.81 39.49
N GLY A 684 9.92 0.15 40.37
CA GLY A 684 9.16 -1.06 40.04
C GLY A 684 8.14 -0.82 38.93
N ALA A 685 7.33 0.24 39.05
CA ALA A 685 6.36 0.64 38.04
C ALA A 685 7.00 0.98 36.67
N THR A 686 8.23 1.49 36.67
CA THR A 686 9.02 1.75 35.46
C THR A 686 9.48 0.44 34.82
N LEU A 687 10.12 -0.44 35.61
CA LEU A 687 10.63 -1.73 35.14
C LEU A 687 9.51 -2.63 34.60
N ASP A 688 8.35 -2.65 35.24
CA ASP A 688 7.20 -3.43 34.78
C ASP A 688 6.76 -3.02 33.36
N ARG A 689 6.67 -1.71 33.11
CA ARG A 689 6.30 -1.17 31.78
C ARG A 689 7.37 -1.45 30.74
N LEU A 690 8.65 -1.26 31.08
CA LEU A 690 9.78 -1.49 30.16
C LEU A 690 9.96 -2.98 29.82
N ASN A 691 9.79 -3.87 30.80
CA ASN A 691 9.83 -5.32 30.56
C ASN A 691 8.66 -5.75 29.69
N ALA A 692 7.45 -5.24 29.94
CA ALA A 692 6.30 -5.51 29.08
C ALA A 692 6.48 -5.00 27.64
N ALA A 693 7.18 -3.88 27.45
CA ALA A 693 7.57 -3.39 26.12
C ALA A 693 8.63 -4.29 25.46
N LYS A 694 9.64 -4.71 26.23
CA LYS A 694 10.70 -5.62 25.76
C LYS A 694 10.17 -6.98 25.32
N ASP A 695 9.19 -7.54 26.04
CA ASP A 695 8.57 -8.82 25.66
C ASP A 695 7.84 -8.73 24.32
N ARG A 696 7.31 -7.54 23.99
CA ARG A 696 6.62 -7.28 22.71
C ARG A 696 7.57 -6.90 21.58
N ASN A 697 8.76 -6.42 21.90
CA ASN A 697 9.80 -6.15 20.92
C ASN A 697 11.19 -6.49 21.49
N PRO A 698 11.59 -7.76 21.47
CA PRO A 698 12.84 -8.20 22.09
C PRO A 698 14.10 -7.59 21.48
N LEU A 699 14.00 -7.12 20.22
CA LEU A 699 15.10 -6.46 19.52
C LEU A 699 15.19 -4.95 19.78
N ALA A 700 14.21 -4.34 20.45
CA ALA A 700 14.21 -2.91 20.78
C ALA A 700 15.20 -2.61 21.91
N THR A 701 16.46 -2.32 21.56
CA THR A 701 17.56 -2.12 22.51
C THR A 701 17.30 -1.04 23.55
N GLN A 702 16.58 0.03 23.19
CA GLN A 702 16.24 1.13 24.10
C GLN A 702 15.46 0.69 25.36
N THR A 703 14.69 -0.40 25.29
CA THR A 703 13.95 -0.92 26.46
C THR A 703 14.92 -1.41 27.54
N GLY A 704 15.99 -2.09 27.14
CA GLY A 704 17.02 -2.59 28.04
C GLY A 704 17.96 -1.49 28.56
N GLU A 705 18.27 -0.48 27.73
CA GLU A 705 19.02 0.71 28.16
C GLU A 705 18.28 1.47 29.24
N ALA A 706 16.97 1.69 29.08
CA ALA A 706 16.13 2.35 30.08
C ALA A 706 16.05 1.54 31.38
N ALA A 707 15.86 0.22 31.32
CA ALA A 707 15.81 -0.63 32.50
C ALA A 707 17.13 -0.60 33.30
N ARG A 708 18.28 -0.67 32.62
CA ARG A 708 19.61 -0.53 33.24
C ARG A 708 19.81 0.83 33.91
N LEU A 709 19.19 1.90 33.38
CA LEU A 709 19.25 3.21 34.02
C LEU A 709 18.49 3.21 35.36
N VAL A 710 17.31 2.60 35.39
CA VAL A 710 16.52 2.44 36.63
C VAL A 710 17.27 1.64 37.69
N GLU A 711 17.92 0.54 37.29
CA GLU A 711 18.71 -0.29 38.20
C GLU A 711 19.88 0.47 38.83
N ARG A 712 20.55 1.35 38.06
CA ARG A 712 21.60 2.26 38.55
C ARG A 712 21.05 3.33 39.47
N ILE A 713 19.85 3.85 39.20
CA ILE A 713 19.19 4.78 40.11
C ILE A 713 18.88 4.06 41.43
N LEU A 714 18.44 2.81 41.43
CA LEU A 714 18.16 2.07 42.68
C LEU A 714 19.42 1.68 43.45
N ASN A 715 20.50 1.36 42.76
CA ASN A 715 21.79 0.95 43.35
C ASN A 715 22.90 1.90 42.87
N PRO A 716 22.95 3.14 43.40
CA PRO A 716 23.85 4.20 42.93
C PRO A 716 25.34 3.92 43.19
#